data_AF-A0A431IL98-F1
#
_entry.id   AF-A0A431IL98-F1
#
_cell.length_a   1.000
_cell.length_b   1.000
_cell.length_c   1.000
_cell.angle_alpha   90.00
_cell.angle_beta   90.00
_cell.angle_gamma   90.00
#
_symmetry.space_group_name_H-M   'P 1'
#
loop_
_entity.id
_entity.type
_entity.pdbx_description
1 polymer ?
#
loop_
_entity_poly.entity_id
_entity_poly.type
_entity_poly.pdbx_seq_one_letter_code
_entity_poly.pdbx_strand_id
1 'polypeptide(L)'
;MAYTVPRVLIEQQFVAAPIFANNPLAAFIFGPNYRPLRYTVAAEKAYTYIGNYGDSGLSLTAYPWVAANPGAKVDISNSYANITPYLENAFAEYFRGQGISATGTLGSDTPFVVNGTYSSTDDYAVAVASSSGYFTNKIRSSSLSFAPGVNPTTGAVYPRQDYFSARDVQPGDWVAVTGLNGSAAKTTVFAQVVGVETDGNGKYNTLVTAQRIFDTDTGTTATLIDPTPGAGKFISIALYIRKSSVQMPVGFLLNTTSATQIAFQANSNANAKVTEAGLADSGGALKALTVKLPPAGASAYVSAKVYASYRVLRTDNATSIASLNDPALVEATLGAVVPENPLAEGVYDALLNSSGTPVYYMGVPTDDLAGYNAVLEQAKRVDTIYGLVPLTFDSTVLAAVKSHVETMSTAAEAKWRKAWISLQPTTFGVLQGYDRAAAGVNWTTGTSGADPQTGTSGVFATIAPASGSYDPALVTTGVRAGDTLRVFVDGTTTSSYTDYLISEVRSQNEVVTATAITGSGTRAVQVLRTYTNAEQVAALGAATGNSRRVNAVFPYIAKTAGVDKAGYFVAAALAGLRAGSLPHAPLTNVELLGFDDFTVSLVTFTPSQLNTLAAYGYWIVTQDVAGGTPYVRHQLTTLGYNDVGADPKFSEDSITTNVDSISYALQRALKPFIGRYNVNPATIALINSSLIRQFGALISVSSNTPAGPQLLSYEIKSIGKSTVFKDRIEAVVTVDLPYPLNGVTITLVVP
;
A
#
# COMPACT_ATOMS: atom_id res chain seq x y z
N MET A 1 26.63 78.47 20.96
CA MET A 1 26.55 77.62 22.16
C MET A 1 25.16 77.81 22.75
N ALA A 2 24.29 76.82 22.64
CA ALA A 2 22.97 76.83 23.27
C ALA A 2 23.00 75.88 24.47
N TYR A 3 22.60 76.40 25.63
CA TYR A 3 22.58 75.70 26.91
C TYR A 3 21.39 74.74 26.96
N THR A 4 21.66 73.44 27.05
CA THR A 4 20.64 72.39 27.16
C THR A 4 20.38 72.11 28.65
N VAL A 5 19.12 72.21 29.06
CA VAL A 5 18.67 72.03 30.46
C VAL A 5 18.73 70.54 30.85
N PRO A 6 19.12 70.20 32.11
CA PRO A 6 19.10 68.82 32.58
C PRO A 6 17.67 68.25 32.56
N ARG A 7 17.46 67.17 31.82
CA ARG A 7 16.24 66.35 31.84
C ARG A 7 16.64 64.87 31.89
N VAL A 8 15.84 64.05 32.55
CA VAL A 8 16.02 62.60 32.54
C VAL A 8 15.80 62.11 31.11
N LEU A 9 16.86 61.60 30.49
CA LEU A 9 16.81 60.89 29.23
C LEU A 9 16.69 59.40 29.58
N ILE A 10 15.49 58.84 29.40
CA ILE A 10 15.28 57.40 29.44
C ILE A 10 15.55 56.89 28.03
N GLU A 11 16.74 56.33 27.84
CA GLU A 11 17.07 55.60 26.61
C GLU A 11 16.56 54.17 26.74
N GLN A 12 15.51 53.85 25.98
CA GLN A 12 15.05 52.49 25.84
C GLN A 12 15.79 51.83 24.69
N GLN A 13 16.84 51.09 25.03
CA GLN A 13 17.58 50.27 24.09
C GLN A 13 16.80 48.97 23.88
N PHE A 14 16.23 48.78 22.70
CA PHE A 14 15.78 47.45 22.28
C PHE A 14 17.03 46.64 21.96
N VAL A 15 17.50 45.87 22.95
CA VAL A 15 18.42 44.77 22.66
C VAL A 15 17.59 43.74 21.90
N ALA A 16 17.71 43.73 20.57
CA ALA A 16 17.36 42.54 19.83
C ALA A 16 18.24 41.42 20.43
N ALA A 17 17.60 40.49 21.14
CA ALA A 17 18.27 39.29 21.58
C ALA A 17 18.99 38.72 20.35
N PRO A 18 20.28 38.37 20.42
CA PRO A 18 20.88 37.64 19.33
C PRO A 18 20.00 36.42 19.09
N ILE A 19 19.29 36.41 17.97
CA ILE A 19 18.64 35.21 17.48
C ILE A 19 19.83 34.33 17.14
N PHE A 20 20.24 33.50 18.10
CA PHE A 20 21.06 32.36 17.75
C PHE A 20 20.28 31.67 16.65
N ALA A 21 20.86 31.61 15.46
CA ALA A 21 20.44 30.69 14.43
C ALA A 21 20.63 29.30 15.01
N ASN A 22 19.68 28.89 15.85
CA ASN A 22 19.55 27.55 16.34
C ASN A 22 19.28 26.78 15.06
N ASN A 23 20.32 26.11 14.54
CA ASN A 23 20.17 25.37 13.30
C ASN A 23 19.13 24.29 13.60
N PRO A 24 17.95 24.36 12.97
CA PRO A 24 16.92 23.41 13.26
C PRO A 24 17.43 22.01 12.93
N LEU A 25 17.07 21.04 13.77
CA LEU A 25 17.41 19.64 13.57
C LEU A 25 16.51 19.08 12.45
N ALA A 26 16.82 19.44 11.21
CA ALA A 26 15.92 19.28 10.09
C ALA A 26 15.57 17.82 9.80
N ALA A 27 14.28 17.60 9.49
CA ALA A 27 13.77 16.32 9.05
C ALA A 27 14.16 16.05 7.59
N PHE A 28 14.43 14.78 7.29
CA PHE A 28 14.72 14.28 5.96
C PHE A 28 13.82 13.08 5.65
N ILE A 29 12.84 13.30 4.78
CA ILE A 29 11.83 12.31 4.41
C ILE A 29 12.19 11.68 3.07
N PHE A 30 12.22 10.36 2.98
CA PHE A 30 12.55 9.69 1.72
C PHE A 30 11.77 8.39 1.53
N GLY A 31 11.43 8.12 0.27
CA GLY A 31 10.61 6.99 -0.12
C GLY A 31 10.17 7.11 -1.57
N PRO A 32 9.30 6.20 -2.04
CA PRO A 32 8.85 6.22 -3.42
C PRO A 32 7.94 7.43 -3.69
N ASN A 33 8.26 8.15 -4.75
CA ASN A 33 7.46 9.25 -5.27
C ASN A 33 6.54 8.71 -6.37
N TYR A 34 5.29 8.39 -6.04
CA TYR A 34 4.37 7.81 -7.00
C TYR A 34 3.43 8.87 -7.58
N ARG A 35 3.20 8.83 -8.89
CA ARG A 35 2.06 9.50 -9.52
C ARG A 35 0.91 8.52 -9.61
N PRO A 36 -0.13 8.62 -8.76
CA PRO A 36 -1.34 7.83 -8.94
C PRO A 36 -2.09 8.31 -10.19
N LEU A 37 -2.61 7.37 -10.97
CA LEU A 37 -3.46 7.59 -12.14
C LEU A 37 -4.76 6.83 -11.91
N ARG A 38 -5.82 7.55 -11.53
CA ARG A 38 -7.11 6.99 -11.15
C ARG A 38 -8.14 7.18 -12.25
N TYR A 39 -8.85 6.11 -12.57
CA TYR A 39 -9.98 6.15 -13.52
C TYR A 39 -11.09 7.10 -13.09
N THR A 40 -11.33 7.25 -11.79
CA THR A 40 -12.41 8.09 -11.23
C THR A 40 -12.13 9.59 -11.31
N VAL A 41 -10.87 10.00 -11.52
CA VAL A 41 -10.47 11.40 -11.58
C VAL A 41 -10.36 11.82 -13.05
N ALA A 42 -11.20 12.75 -13.50
CA ALA A 42 -11.30 13.13 -14.91
C ALA A 42 -9.97 13.57 -15.55
N ALA A 43 -9.13 14.30 -14.80
CA ALA A 43 -7.82 14.76 -15.27
C ALA A 43 -6.79 13.62 -15.40
N GLU A 44 -6.94 12.54 -14.61
CA GLU A 44 -6.06 11.37 -14.62
C GLU A 44 -6.56 10.30 -15.60
N LYS A 45 -7.88 10.23 -15.85
CA LYS A 45 -8.53 9.23 -16.70
C LYS A 45 -7.97 9.18 -18.13
N ALA A 46 -7.52 10.31 -18.67
CA ALA A 46 -6.89 10.36 -20.00
C ALA A 46 -5.63 9.49 -20.09
N TYR A 47 -4.91 9.33 -18.97
CA TYR A 47 -3.68 8.53 -18.88
C TYR A 47 -3.94 7.09 -18.44
N THR A 48 -5.15 6.75 -18.01
CA THR A 48 -5.51 5.38 -17.62
C THR A 48 -6.03 4.55 -18.78
N TYR A 49 -6.32 5.16 -19.93
CA TYR A 49 -6.78 4.45 -21.13
C TYR A 49 -5.66 3.61 -21.72
N ILE A 50 -5.90 2.32 -21.90
CA ILE A 50 -4.87 1.39 -22.41
C ILE A 50 -5.23 0.81 -23.78
N GLY A 51 -6.53 0.81 -24.15
CA GLY A 51 -6.96 0.42 -25.48
C GLY A 51 -8.41 0.00 -25.60
N ASN A 52 -8.78 -0.50 -26.77
CA ASN A 52 -10.09 -1.10 -27.02
C ASN A 52 -9.99 -2.62 -26.99
N TYR A 53 -10.95 -3.26 -26.33
CA TYR A 53 -11.19 -4.69 -26.35
C TYR A 53 -12.21 -5.04 -27.45
N GLY A 54 -11.93 -6.09 -28.21
CA GLY A 54 -12.79 -6.60 -29.28
C GLY A 54 -12.70 -8.11 -29.45
N ASP A 55 -13.80 -8.74 -29.90
CA ASP A 55 -14.03 -10.19 -30.02
C ASP A 55 -13.27 -10.87 -31.17
N SER A 56 -11.97 -10.59 -31.34
CA SER A 56 -11.10 -11.44 -32.16
C SER A 56 -10.77 -12.73 -31.41
N GLY A 57 -11.81 -13.54 -31.14
CA GLY A 57 -11.79 -14.93 -30.70
C GLY A 57 -10.90 -15.25 -29.50
N LEU A 58 -11.45 -15.18 -28.27
CA LEU A 58 -10.88 -15.74 -27.01
C LEU A 58 -9.37 -15.49 -26.75
N SER A 59 -8.75 -14.58 -27.51
CA SER A 59 -7.31 -14.43 -27.55
C SER A 59 -6.89 -13.36 -26.55
N LEU A 60 -5.79 -13.66 -25.87
CA LEU A 60 -5.11 -12.79 -24.94
C LEU A 60 -4.67 -11.53 -25.69
N THR A 61 -5.33 -10.39 -25.44
CA THR A 61 -4.96 -9.11 -26.04
C THR A 61 -4.09 -8.33 -25.06
N ALA A 62 -2.86 -8.05 -25.49
CA ALA A 62 -1.87 -7.35 -24.69
C ALA A 62 -1.89 -5.84 -25.00
N TYR A 63 -2.02 -5.02 -23.98
CA TYR A 63 -2.08 -3.56 -24.09
C TYR A 63 -0.81 -2.91 -23.52
N PRO A 64 -0.16 -1.99 -24.27
CA PRO A 64 1.01 -1.28 -23.77
C PRO A 64 0.62 -0.26 -22.69
N TRP A 65 1.44 -0.13 -21.65
CA TRP A 65 1.23 0.89 -20.62
C TRP A 65 1.38 2.29 -21.21
N VAL A 66 0.43 3.17 -20.91
CA VAL A 66 0.53 4.59 -21.28
C VAL A 66 1.33 5.31 -20.20
N ALA A 67 2.66 5.32 -20.33
CA ALA A 67 3.48 6.10 -19.43
C ALA A 67 3.23 7.59 -19.69
N ALA A 68 2.80 8.34 -18.67
CA ALA A 68 2.60 9.79 -18.81
C ALA A 68 3.92 10.54 -19.07
N ASN A 69 5.06 9.96 -18.68
CA ASN A 69 6.42 10.52 -18.86
C ASN A 69 7.40 9.43 -19.36
N PRO A 70 8.32 9.76 -20.28
CA PRO A 70 9.43 8.87 -20.65
C PRO A 70 10.29 8.50 -19.42
N GLY A 71 10.48 7.19 -19.17
CA GLY A 71 11.34 6.68 -18.08
C GLY A 71 10.66 6.43 -16.73
N ALA A 72 9.36 6.72 -16.59
CA ALA A 72 8.62 6.42 -15.36
C ALA A 72 8.26 4.92 -15.28
N LYS A 73 8.49 4.28 -14.13
CA LYS A 73 8.26 2.83 -13.94
C LYS A 73 6.88 2.58 -13.31
N VAL A 74 6.06 1.73 -13.92
CA VAL A 74 4.76 1.34 -13.33
C VAL A 74 5.02 0.50 -12.09
N ASP A 75 4.36 0.84 -10.98
CA ASP A 75 4.49 0.04 -9.78
C ASP A 75 3.69 -1.26 -9.86
N ILE A 76 4.44 -2.36 -9.81
CA ILE A 76 3.93 -3.73 -9.79
C ILE A 76 4.46 -4.51 -8.57
N SER A 77 5.15 -3.84 -7.65
CA SER A 77 5.92 -4.45 -6.55
C SER A 77 5.05 -5.14 -5.49
N ASN A 78 3.80 -4.70 -5.32
CA ASN A 78 2.87 -5.23 -4.31
C ASN A 78 1.58 -5.77 -4.94
N SER A 79 1.64 -7.05 -5.33
CA SER A 79 0.48 -7.95 -5.36
C SER A 79 -0.79 -7.42 -6.04
N TYR A 80 -0.78 -6.99 -7.30
CA TYR A 80 -1.97 -6.62 -8.12
C TYR A 80 -2.96 -5.59 -7.53
N ALA A 81 -2.88 -5.22 -6.25
CA ALA A 81 -3.80 -4.32 -5.54
C ALA A 81 -3.68 -2.88 -6.02
N ASN A 82 -2.53 -2.54 -6.61
CA ASN A 82 -2.25 -1.22 -7.15
C ASN A 82 -2.70 -1.06 -8.61
N ILE A 83 -3.22 -2.12 -9.26
CA ILE A 83 -3.73 -2.07 -10.62
C ILE A 83 -5.20 -2.53 -10.63
N THR A 84 -6.09 -1.60 -10.94
CA THR A 84 -7.52 -1.91 -11.05
C THR A 84 -8.00 -1.67 -12.48
N PRO A 85 -8.39 -2.72 -13.23
CA PRO A 85 -8.94 -2.55 -14.56
C PRO A 85 -10.40 -2.09 -14.52
N TYR A 86 -10.74 -1.19 -15.44
CA TYR A 86 -12.09 -0.70 -15.68
C TYR A 86 -12.47 -0.89 -17.15
N LEU A 87 -13.70 -1.32 -17.37
CA LEU A 87 -14.29 -1.37 -18.69
C LEU A 87 -15.32 -0.25 -18.81
N GLU A 88 -15.16 0.62 -19.78
CA GLU A 88 -16.13 1.65 -20.12
C GLU A 88 -16.84 1.28 -21.42
N ASN A 89 -18.15 1.53 -21.49
CA ASN A 89 -18.99 1.16 -22.64
C ASN A 89 -18.87 -0.34 -22.97
N ALA A 90 -18.85 -1.17 -21.94
CA ALA A 90 -18.69 -2.60 -22.08
C ALA A 90 -20.00 -3.21 -22.62
N PHE A 91 -19.90 -3.90 -23.75
CA PHE A 91 -20.98 -4.71 -24.31
C PHE A 91 -20.87 -6.11 -23.74
N ALA A 92 -21.81 -6.45 -22.86
CA ALA A 92 -21.83 -7.74 -22.20
C ALA A 92 -22.97 -8.58 -22.76
N GLU A 93 -22.66 -9.82 -23.14
CA GLU A 93 -23.66 -10.73 -23.72
C GLU A 93 -24.68 -11.14 -22.67
N TYR A 94 -25.93 -10.72 -22.86
CA TYR A 94 -27.07 -11.09 -22.02
C TYR A 94 -27.64 -12.45 -22.39
N PHE A 95 -27.71 -12.72 -23.69
CA PHE A 95 -28.27 -13.96 -24.22
C PHE A 95 -27.65 -14.26 -25.59
N ARG A 96 -27.42 -15.54 -25.88
CA ARG A 96 -27.06 -16.02 -27.22
C ARG A 96 -27.92 -17.22 -27.58
N GLY A 97 -28.73 -17.06 -28.61
CA GLY A 97 -29.53 -18.13 -29.19
C GLY A 97 -28.68 -19.00 -30.12
N GLN A 98 -28.78 -20.31 -29.96
CA GLN A 98 -28.19 -21.29 -30.86
C GLN A 98 -29.13 -21.52 -32.06
N GLY A 99 -28.68 -21.21 -33.27
CA GLY A 99 -29.20 -21.72 -34.55
C GLY A 99 -30.68 -21.47 -34.87
N ILE A 100 -30.99 -20.47 -35.70
CA ILE A 100 -32.32 -20.36 -36.31
C ILE A 100 -32.35 -21.18 -37.58
N SER A 101 -32.98 -22.34 -37.48
CA SER A 101 -33.12 -23.27 -38.57
C SER A 101 -34.26 -22.84 -39.53
N ALA A 102 -34.08 -21.79 -40.34
CA ALA A 102 -35.07 -21.40 -41.35
C ALA A 102 -35.24 -22.47 -42.45
N THR A 103 -36.39 -23.16 -42.48
CA THR A 103 -36.77 -24.06 -43.58
C THR A 103 -37.97 -23.44 -44.28
N GLY A 104 -37.74 -22.76 -45.41
CA GLY A 104 -38.82 -22.15 -46.18
C GLY A 104 -38.31 -21.52 -47.48
N THR A 105 -39.07 -21.70 -48.56
CA THR A 105 -38.80 -21.11 -49.88
C THR A 105 -39.43 -19.71 -49.96
N LEU A 106 -38.67 -18.71 -50.41
CA LEU A 106 -39.15 -17.34 -50.60
C LEU A 106 -40.07 -17.22 -51.83
N GLY A 107 -41.30 -16.75 -51.62
CA GLY A 107 -42.14 -16.15 -52.67
C GLY A 107 -41.78 -14.67 -52.84
N SER A 108 -41.79 -14.19 -54.07
CA SER A 108 -41.05 -12.99 -54.52
C SER A 108 -41.51 -11.61 -54.02
N ASP A 109 -42.44 -11.48 -53.06
CA ASP A 109 -42.89 -10.15 -52.59
C ASP A 109 -43.35 -10.11 -51.13
N THR A 110 -43.01 -11.11 -50.30
CA THR A 110 -43.39 -11.14 -48.88
C THR A 110 -42.19 -10.88 -47.96
N PRO A 111 -42.36 -10.14 -46.85
CA PRO A 111 -41.29 -9.93 -45.88
C PRO A 111 -40.75 -11.26 -45.36
N PHE A 112 -39.44 -11.32 -45.06
CA PHE A 112 -38.81 -12.47 -44.40
C PHE A 112 -39.48 -12.72 -43.04
N VAL A 113 -40.41 -13.67 -43.02
CA VAL A 113 -41.04 -14.20 -41.81
C VAL A 113 -40.49 -15.60 -41.63
N VAL A 114 -39.65 -15.81 -40.61
CA VAL A 114 -39.26 -17.16 -40.18
C VAL A 114 -40.47 -17.81 -39.50
N ASN A 115 -41.40 -18.35 -40.28
CA ASN A 115 -42.45 -19.23 -39.78
C ASN A 115 -42.00 -20.68 -39.96
N GLY A 116 -41.10 -21.13 -39.08
CA GLY A 116 -40.90 -22.56 -38.87
C GLY A 116 -42.08 -23.13 -38.08
N THR A 117 -42.49 -24.36 -38.37
CA THR A 117 -43.41 -25.11 -37.50
C THR A 117 -42.84 -25.13 -36.09
N TYR A 118 -43.57 -24.49 -35.16
CA TYR A 118 -43.24 -24.34 -33.75
C TYR A 118 -43.10 -25.71 -33.08
N SER A 119 -41.88 -26.23 -33.01
CA SER A 119 -41.57 -27.41 -32.19
C SER A 119 -41.36 -26.91 -30.77
N SER A 120 -42.46 -26.94 -30.01
CA SER A 120 -42.57 -26.68 -28.57
C SER A 120 -41.28 -26.82 -27.77
N THR A 121 -40.57 -25.72 -27.49
CA THR A 121 -40.22 -25.22 -26.14
C THR A 121 -39.27 -24.00 -26.18
N ASP A 122 -38.63 -23.68 -27.31
CA ASP A 122 -37.71 -22.53 -27.45
C ASP A 122 -37.78 -21.85 -28.85
N ASP A 123 -38.69 -20.89 -29.05
CA ASP A 123 -38.89 -20.22 -30.36
C ASP A 123 -38.40 -18.76 -30.38
N TYR A 124 -37.59 -18.42 -31.39
CA TYR A 124 -37.04 -17.07 -31.63
C TYR A 124 -37.31 -16.63 -33.08
N ALA A 125 -37.82 -15.41 -33.29
CA ALA A 125 -38.09 -14.88 -34.62
C ALA A 125 -37.66 -13.41 -34.76
N VAL A 126 -37.03 -13.09 -35.89
CA VAL A 126 -36.83 -11.71 -36.35
C VAL A 126 -37.94 -11.41 -37.35
N ALA A 127 -38.81 -10.48 -36.99
CA ALA A 127 -39.90 -10.02 -37.85
C ALA A 127 -39.57 -8.63 -38.39
N VAL A 128 -39.55 -8.52 -39.72
CA VAL A 128 -39.54 -7.24 -40.43
C VAL A 128 -40.98 -6.91 -40.77
N ALA A 129 -41.55 -5.86 -40.19
CA ALA A 129 -42.91 -5.44 -40.51
C ALA A 129 -42.99 -4.94 -41.97
N SER A 130 -44.06 -5.28 -42.68
CA SER A 130 -44.35 -4.82 -44.05
C SER A 130 -45.38 -3.69 -44.06
N SER A 131 -45.26 -2.80 -45.05
CA SER A 131 -46.04 -1.58 -45.39
C SER A 131 -45.69 -0.21 -44.75
N SER A 132 -45.03 0.61 -45.58
CA SER A 132 -44.83 2.07 -45.59
C SER A 132 -44.77 2.85 -44.26
N GLY A 133 -43.54 3.29 -43.91
CA GLY A 133 -43.28 4.46 -43.05
C GLY A 133 -42.78 4.09 -41.65
N TYR A 134 -41.46 4.07 -41.47
CA TYR A 134 -40.72 3.78 -40.22
C TYR A 134 -40.95 2.38 -39.63
N PHE A 135 -40.38 1.34 -40.25
CA PHE A 135 -40.38 0.00 -39.63
C PHE A 135 -39.28 -0.14 -38.60
N THR A 136 -39.68 -0.45 -37.39
CA THR A 136 -38.81 -1.04 -36.37
C THR A 136 -38.74 -2.56 -36.61
N ASN A 137 -37.54 -3.14 -36.67
CA ASN A 137 -37.45 -4.61 -36.67
C ASN A 137 -37.78 -5.10 -35.28
N LYS A 138 -38.53 -6.20 -35.22
CA LYS A 138 -39.00 -6.78 -33.98
C LYS A 138 -38.33 -8.13 -33.76
N ILE A 139 -37.74 -8.34 -32.59
CA ILE A 139 -37.24 -9.64 -32.17
C ILE A 139 -38.21 -10.19 -31.15
N ARG A 140 -38.76 -11.37 -31.44
CA ARG A 140 -39.76 -12.04 -30.60
C ARG A 140 -39.17 -13.31 -30.04
N SER A 141 -39.45 -13.57 -28.77
CA SER A 141 -39.10 -14.83 -28.12
C SER A 141 -40.28 -15.34 -27.29
N SER A 142 -40.55 -16.64 -27.41
CA SER A 142 -41.56 -17.35 -26.60
C SER A 142 -41.01 -17.89 -25.28
N SER A 143 -39.69 -18.09 -25.24
CA SER A 143 -38.96 -18.71 -24.13
C SER A 143 -37.97 -17.77 -23.45
N LEU A 144 -38.03 -16.47 -23.73
CA LEU A 144 -37.34 -15.44 -22.95
C LEU A 144 -38.29 -14.33 -22.56
N SER A 145 -38.05 -13.78 -21.38
CA SER A 145 -38.66 -12.54 -20.95
C SER A 145 -37.64 -11.42 -20.88
N PHE A 146 -37.94 -10.36 -21.63
CA PHE A 146 -37.10 -9.17 -21.75
C PHE A 146 -37.41 -8.10 -20.69
N ALA A 147 -38.49 -8.27 -19.90
CA ALA A 147 -39.05 -7.22 -19.04
C ALA A 147 -39.35 -7.63 -17.57
N PRO A 148 -39.64 -8.91 -17.27
CA PRO A 148 -39.25 -9.50 -15.96
C PRO A 148 -38.56 -10.88 -16.05
N GLY A 149 -37.78 -11.31 -15.04
CA GLY A 149 -36.97 -12.54 -15.07
C GLY A 149 -37.70 -13.86 -14.96
N VAL A 150 -39.01 -13.76 -14.94
CA VAL A 150 -39.94 -14.86 -14.83
C VAL A 150 -40.81 -14.81 -16.07
N ASN A 151 -41.00 -15.95 -16.72
CA ASN A 151 -41.97 -16.08 -17.79
C ASN A 151 -43.36 -15.66 -17.25
N PRO A 152 -43.99 -14.60 -17.78
CA PRO A 152 -45.29 -14.14 -17.29
C PRO A 152 -46.42 -15.15 -17.56
N THR A 153 -46.20 -16.11 -18.47
CA THR A 153 -47.15 -17.15 -18.86
C THR A 153 -46.92 -18.48 -18.14
N THR A 154 -45.68 -18.89 -17.89
CA THR A 154 -45.36 -20.21 -17.29
C THR A 154 -44.84 -20.14 -15.86
N GLY A 155 -44.50 -18.95 -15.34
CA GLY A 155 -43.88 -18.80 -14.03
C GLY A 155 -42.44 -19.33 -13.93
N ALA A 156 -41.86 -19.82 -15.03
CA ALA A 156 -40.50 -20.31 -15.08
C ALA A 156 -39.49 -19.17 -14.94
N VAL A 157 -38.52 -19.34 -14.05
CA VAL A 157 -37.38 -18.42 -13.93
C VAL A 157 -36.43 -18.68 -15.08
N TYR A 158 -36.16 -17.67 -15.90
CA TYR A 158 -35.25 -17.83 -17.02
C TYR A 158 -33.80 -17.78 -16.55
N PRO A 159 -32.90 -18.60 -17.13
CA PRO A 159 -31.49 -18.56 -16.81
C PRO A 159 -30.91 -17.22 -17.25
N ARG A 160 -30.83 -16.28 -16.31
CA ARG A 160 -30.10 -15.03 -16.44
C ARG A 160 -28.67 -15.28 -16.01
N GLN A 161 -27.71 -14.65 -16.68
CA GLN A 161 -26.36 -14.58 -16.12
C GLN A 161 -26.43 -13.82 -14.78
N ASP A 162 -25.71 -14.30 -13.77
CA ASP A 162 -25.77 -13.75 -12.40
C ASP A 162 -25.46 -12.24 -12.36
N TYR A 163 -24.58 -11.78 -13.26
CA TYR A 163 -24.22 -10.35 -13.44
C TYR A 163 -25.37 -9.45 -13.94
N PHE A 164 -26.45 -10.04 -14.46
CA PHE A 164 -27.65 -9.33 -14.96
C PHE A 164 -28.92 -9.70 -14.19
N SER A 165 -28.81 -10.36 -13.03
CA SER A 165 -29.93 -10.57 -12.12
C SER A 165 -30.61 -9.26 -11.68
N ALA A 166 -29.87 -8.14 -11.68
CA ALA A 166 -30.30 -6.84 -11.17
C ALA A 166 -30.90 -5.87 -12.22
N ARG A 167 -30.89 -6.20 -13.52
CA ARG A 167 -31.52 -5.33 -14.56
C ARG A 167 -31.94 -6.10 -15.81
N ASP A 168 -33.10 -5.72 -16.32
CA ASP A 168 -33.69 -6.24 -17.55
C ASP A 168 -33.22 -5.47 -18.79
N VAL A 169 -33.61 -5.96 -19.97
CA VAL A 169 -33.36 -5.32 -21.25
C VAL A 169 -34.22 -4.06 -21.34
N GLN A 170 -33.62 -2.96 -21.75
CA GLN A 170 -34.30 -1.66 -21.81
C GLN A 170 -33.96 -0.92 -23.11
N PRO A 171 -34.74 0.11 -23.49
CA PRO A 171 -34.34 1.03 -24.55
C PRO A 171 -32.91 1.53 -24.34
N GLY A 172 -32.07 1.45 -25.37
CA GLY A 172 -30.66 1.79 -25.34
C GLY A 172 -29.70 0.59 -25.40
N ASP A 173 -30.17 -0.63 -25.10
CA ASP A 173 -29.41 -1.88 -25.25
C ASP A 173 -29.24 -2.29 -26.73
N TRP A 174 -28.45 -3.33 -27.00
CA TRP A 174 -28.05 -3.67 -28.37
C TRP A 174 -28.31 -5.14 -28.70
N VAL A 175 -28.74 -5.39 -29.93
CA VAL A 175 -28.92 -6.74 -30.47
C VAL A 175 -27.97 -6.93 -31.64
N ALA A 176 -27.31 -8.08 -31.72
CA ALA A 176 -26.61 -8.52 -32.92
C ALA A 176 -27.28 -9.74 -33.55
N VAL A 177 -27.31 -9.74 -34.88
CA VAL A 177 -27.78 -10.87 -35.69
C VAL A 177 -26.62 -11.32 -36.58
N THR A 178 -26.25 -12.60 -36.49
CA THR A 178 -25.17 -13.18 -37.29
C THR A 178 -25.72 -14.14 -38.34
N GLY A 179 -25.42 -13.85 -39.60
CA GLY A 179 -25.81 -14.65 -40.77
C GLY A 179 -24.63 -14.94 -41.69
N LEU A 180 -24.89 -15.62 -42.79
CA LEU A 180 -23.95 -15.74 -43.91
C LEU A 180 -24.33 -14.69 -44.97
N ASN A 181 -23.35 -13.94 -45.46
CA ASN A 181 -23.52 -13.18 -46.70
C ASN A 181 -23.45 -14.16 -47.89
N GLY A 182 -23.98 -13.81 -49.06
CA GLY A 182 -24.08 -14.68 -50.27
C GLY A 182 -22.75 -15.26 -50.81
N SER A 183 -21.62 -15.02 -50.13
CA SER A 183 -20.31 -15.66 -50.33
C SER A 183 -19.92 -16.65 -49.20
N ALA A 184 -20.87 -17.11 -48.39
CA ALA A 184 -20.65 -17.98 -47.22
C ALA A 184 -19.74 -17.39 -46.11
N ALA A 185 -19.47 -16.09 -46.13
CA ALA A 185 -18.77 -15.38 -45.06
C ALA A 185 -19.75 -15.02 -43.93
N LYS A 186 -19.34 -15.19 -42.66
CA LYS A 186 -20.15 -14.78 -41.51
C LYS A 186 -20.18 -13.25 -41.43
N THR A 187 -21.38 -12.68 -41.40
CA THR A 187 -21.61 -11.24 -41.22
C THR A 187 -22.51 -11.01 -40.01
N THR A 188 -22.13 -10.07 -39.15
CA THR A 188 -22.88 -9.71 -37.94
C THR A 188 -23.36 -8.27 -38.04
N VAL A 189 -24.65 -8.04 -37.79
CA VAL A 189 -25.26 -6.71 -37.82
C VAL A 189 -25.78 -6.33 -36.45
N PHE A 190 -25.53 -5.09 -36.03
CA PHE A 190 -25.93 -4.55 -34.73
C PHE A 190 -27.09 -3.55 -34.86
N ALA A 191 -28.04 -3.59 -33.93
CA ALA A 191 -29.13 -2.61 -33.84
C ALA A 191 -29.45 -2.26 -32.38
N GLN A 192 -29.78 -0.98 -32.14
CA GLN A 192 -30.16 -0.49 -30.82
C GLN A 192 -31.64 -0.77 -30.52
N VAL A 193 -31.95 -1.21 -29.31
CA VAL A 193 -33.31 -1.38 -28.79
C VAL A 193 -33.88 0.01 -28.48
N VAL A 194 -35.08 0.30 -28.98
CA VAL A 194 -35.82 1.57 -28.74
C VAL A 194 -37.08 1.36 -27.91
N GLY A 195 -37.53 0.12 -27.78
CA GLY A 195 -38.72 -0.22 -27.03
C GLY A 195 -38.75 -1.70 -26.66
N VAL A 196 -39.42 -2.01 -25.55
CA VAL A 196 -39.78 -3.38 -25.17
C VAL A 196 -41.29 -3.39 -25.02
N GLU A 197 -41.97 -4.19 -25.82
CA GLU A 197 -43.43 -4.24 -25.89
C GLU A 197 -43.91 -5.69 -25.75
N THR A 198 -45.07 -5.87 -25.12
CA THR A 198 -45.81 -7.12 -25.25
C THR A 198 -46.36 -7.21 -26.68
N ASP A 199 -46.24 -8.36 -27.32
CA ASP A 199 -46.85 -8.52 -28.63
C ASP A 199 -48.39 -8.41 -28.53
N GLY A 200 -49.05 -7.98 -29.61
CA GLY A 200 -50.50 -7.77 -29.62
C GLY A 200 -51.35 -9.01 -29.32
N ASN A 201 -50.72 -10.19 -29.19
CA ASN A 201 -51.36 -11.45 -28.82
C ASN A 201 -51.15 -11.83 -27.34
N GLY A 202 -50.43 -11.02 -26.56
CA GLY A 202 -50.18 -11.25 -25.13
C GLY A 202 -49.36 -12.49 -24.80
N LYS A 203 -48.72 -13.11 -25.80
CA LYS A 203 -48.06 -14.43 -25.67
C LYS A 203 -46.54 -14.37 -25.83
N TYR A 204 -45.99 -13.29 -26.40
CA TYR A 204 -44.56 -13.18 -26.69
C TYR A 204 -44.03 -11.81 -26.23
N ASN A 205 -42.79 -11.80 -25.74
CA ASN A 205 -42.08 -10.56 -25.48
C ASN A 205 -41.41 -10.08 -26.78
N THR A 206 -41.55 -8.79 -27.09
CA THR A 206 -41.03 -8.22 -28.35
C THR A 206 -40.07 -7.06 -28.08
N LEU A 207 -38.85 -7.18 -28.59
CA LEU A 207 -37.89 -6.08 -28.65
C LEU A 207 -38.11 -5.28 -29.94
N VAL A 208 -38.21 -3.97 -29.80
CA VAL A 208 -38.35 -3.01 -30.91
C VAL A 208 -37.00 -2.36 -31.16
N THR A 209 -36.49 -2.40 -32.39
CA THR A 209 -35.15 -1.88 -32.74
C THR A 209 -35.20 -0.64 -33.65
N ALA A 210 -34.28 0.31 -33.43
CA ALA A 210 -34.27 1.66 -34.02
C ALA A 210 -34.01 1.70 -35.53
N GLN A 211 -33.28 0.72 -36.05
CA GLN A 211 -32.75 0.71 -37.41
C GLN A 211 -33.06 -0.61 -38.09
N ARG A 212 -33.28 -0.53 -39.41
CA ARG A 212 -33.27 -1.66 -40.34
C ARG A 212 -31.95 -2.43 -40.12
N ILE A 213 -32.00 -3.68 -39.63
CA ILE A 213 -30.82 -4.52 -39.41
C ILE A 213 -30.20 -4.74 -40.80
N PHE A 214 -29.22 -3.92 -41.16
CA PHE A 214 -28.44 -4.00 -42.40
C PHE A 214 -26.94 -3.91 -42.14
N ASP A 215 -26.20 -4.69 -42.93
CA ASP A 215 -24.73 -4.83 -42.96
C ASP A 215 -24.01 -3.47 -42.94
N THR A 216 -23.09 -3.29 -42.00
CA THR A 216 -22.35 -2.03 -41.79
C THR A 216 -21.08 -1.90 -42.62
N ASP A 217 -20.65 -2.93 -43.36
CA ASP A 217 -19.29 -2.91 -43.92
C ASP A 217 -19.14 -2.33 -45.34
N THR A 218 -20.21 -1.90 -46.03
CA THR A 218 -20.04 -1.38 -47.42
C THR A 218 -20.89 -0.18 -47.83
N GLY A 219 -21.79 0.35 -46.99
CA GLY A 219 -22.64 1.49 -47.39
C GLY A 219 -23.48 1.27 -48.66
N THR A 220 -23.56 0.02 -49.12
CA THR A 220 -24.35 -0.44 -50.26
C THR A 220 -25.29 -1.54 -49.76
N THR A 221 -26.47 -1.66 -50.39
CA THR A 221 -27.51 -2.65 -50.07
C THR A 221 -26.99 -4.08 -50.25
N ALA A 222 -26.30 -4.62 -49.25
CA ALA A 222 -26.04 -6.04 -49.14
C ALA A 222 -27.34 -6.72 -48.68
N THR A 223 -27.97 -7.43 -49.60
CA THR A 223 -29.09 -8.31 -49.28
C THR A 223 -28.48 -9.54 -48.60
N LEU A 224 -29.00 -9.97 -47.45
CA LEU A 224 -28.74 -11.34 -46.97
C LEU A 224 -29.36 -12.28 -48.03
N ILE A 225 -28.55 -12.74 -48.98
CA ILE A 225 -29.02 -13.60 -50.07
C ILE A 225 -29.25 -15.00 -49.49
N ASP A 226 -30.41 -15.55 -49.82
CA ASP A 226 -30.81 -16.93 -49.57
C ASP A 226 -29.68 -17.89 -49.98
N PRO A 227 -29.10 -18.69 -49.06
CA PRO A 227 -28.25 -19.78 -49.48
C PRO A 227 -29.11 -20.76 -50.29
N THR A 228 -28.65 -21.10 -51.49
CA THR A 228 -29.24 -22.08 -52.42
C THR A 228 -30.01 -23.20 -51.68
N PRO A 229 -31.22 -23.58 -52.11
CA PRO A 229 -32.05 -24.58 -51.43
C PRO A 229 -31.23 -25.84 -51.12
N GLY A 230 -31.01 -26.11 -49.83
CA GLY A 230 -30.20 -27.24 -49.35
C GLY A 230 -28.97 -26.87 -48.52
N ALA A 231 -28.56 -25.60 -48.44
CA ALA A 231 -27.50 -25.15 -47.54
C ALA A 231 -28.10 -24.52 -46.27
N GLY A 232 -27.81 -25.10 -45.11
CA GLY A 232 -28.33 -24.65 -43.82
C GLY A 232 -27.93 -23.21 -43.45
N LYS A 233 -28.93 -22.32 -43.44
CA LYS A 233 -29.52 -21.61 -42.28
C LYS A 233 -28.67 -20.58 -41.50
N PHE A 234 -29.32 -19.44 -41.23
CA PHE A 234 -28.88 -18.35 -40.35
C PHE A 234 -28.44 -18.85 -38.96
N ILE A 235 -27.37 -18.29 -38.41
CA ILE A 235 -26.50 -19.03 -37.48
C ILE A 235 -26.73 -18.63 -36.00
N SER A 236 -27.01 -17.36 -35.66
CA SER A 236 -27.28 -16.98 -34.25
C SER A 236 -27.84 -15.56 -34.07
N ILE A 237 -28.56 -15.35 -32.95
CA ILE A 237 -28.92 -14.03 -32.42
C ILE A 237 -28.23 -13.88 -31.06
N ALA A 238 -27.63 -12.72 -30.81
CA ALA A 238 -27.05 -12.37 -29.51
C ALA A 238 -27.59 -11.02 -29.04
N LEU A 239 -27.95 -10.94 -27.76
CA LEU A 239 -28.40 -9.73 -27.10
C LEU A 239 -27.29 -9.24 -26.17
N TYR A 240 -27.02 -7.94 -26.21
CA TYR A 240 -25.98 -7.28 -25.42
C TYR A 240 -26.57 -6.18 -24.55
N ILE A 241 -26.21 -6.21 -23.27
CA ILE A 241 -26.45 -5.09 -22.36
C ILE A 241 -25.21 -4.19 -22.38
N ARG A 242 -25.43 -2.90 -22.61
CA ARG A 242 -24.37 -1.90 -22.47
C ARG A 242 -24.25 -1.51 -21.00
N LYS A 243 -23.06 -1.72 -20.42
CA LYS A 243 -22.69 -1.18 -19.12
C LYS A 243 -21.83 0.06 -19.35
N SER A 244 -22.23 1.18 -18.72
CA SER A 244 -21.50 2.45 -18.84
C SER A 244 -20.10 2.34 -18.25
N SER A 245 -19.96 1.73 -17.07
CA SER A 245 -18.69 1.47 -16.41
C SER A 245 -18.77 0.17 -15.60
N VAL A 246 -17.74 -0.64 -15.67
CA VAL A 246 -17.58 -1.87 -14.89
C VAL A 246 -16.19 -1.89 -14.28
N GLN A 247 -16.10 -2.00 -12.96
CA GLN A 247 -14.85 -2.31 -12.29
C GLN A 247 -14.63 -3.83 -12.34
N MET A 248 -13.46 -4.26 -12.80
CA MET A 248 -13.12 -5.67 -12.80
C MET A 248 -12.50 -6.06 -11.45
N PRO A 249 -12.89 -7.20 -10.85
CA PRO A 249 -12.28 -7.67 -9.62
C PRO A 249 -10.78 -7.93 -9.80
N VAL A 250 -10.01 -7.58 -8.77
CA VAL A 250 -8.55 -7.75 -8.72
C VAL A 250 -8.24 -9.22 -8.47
N GLY A 251 -7.64 -9.94 -9.43
CA GLY A 251 -7.31 -11.37 -9.25
C GLY A 251 -7.31 -12.25 -10.50
N PHE A 252 -6.89 -11.73 -11.64
CA PHE A 252 -6.92 -12.47 -12.91
C PHE A 252 -5.49 -13.05 -13.15
N LEU A 253 -5.26 -14.37 -13.19
CA LEU A 253 -3.89 -14.98 -13.14
C LEU A 253 -3.53 -15.91 -14.32
N LEU A 254 -2.32 -15.65 -14.86
CA LEU A 254 -1.32 -16.47 -15.59
C LEU A 254 -1.73 -17.56 -16.61
N ASN A 255 -1.30 -17.37 -17.87
CA ASN A 255 -0.84 -18.46 -18.74
C ASN A 255 0.55 -18.12 -19.30
N THR A 256 1.57 -18.86 -18.85
CA THR A 256 2.92 -18.83 -19.41
C THR A 256 3.02 -19.83 -20.55
N THR A 257 2.96 -19.36 -21.80
CA THR A 257 3.40 -20.18 -22.94
C THR A 257 4.34 -19.44 -23.91
N SER A 258 4.66 -18.16 -23.70
CA SER A 258 5.67 -17.47 -24.49
C SER A 258 6.37 -16.38 -23.68
N ALA A 259 7.69 -16.26 -23.83
CA ALA A 259 8.60 -15.43 -23.03
C ALA A 259 8.30 -13.90 -23.03
N THR A 260 7.30 -13.45 -23.78
CA THR A 260 7.03 -12.04 -24.10
C THR A 260 5.67 -11.52 -23.61
N GLN A 261 4.84 -12.31 -22.91
CA GLN A 261 3.46 -11.92 -22.58
C GLN A 261 3.07 -12.27 -21.13
N ILE A 262 2.29 -11.40 -20.46
CA ILE A 262 1.70 -11.66 -19.12
C ILE A 262 0.21 -11.90 -19.29
N ALA A 263 -0.24 -13.16 -19.36
CA ALA A 263 -1.65 -13.50 -19.45
C ALA A 263 -2.34 -13.54 -18.08
N PHE A 264 -3.65 -13.25 -18.02
CA PHE A 264 -4.47 -13.30 -16.81
C PHE A 264 -5.59 -14.34 -17.02
N GLN A 265 -6.10 -15.11 -16.06
CA GLN A 265 -7.25 -16.03 -16.21
C GLN A 265 -7.98 -16.23 -14.86
N ALA A 266 -9.29 -16.52 -14.88
CA ALA A 266 -10.09 -16.76 -13.69
C ALA A 266 -9.77 -18.12 -13.06
N ASN A 267 -9.20 -18.14 -11.86
CA ASN A 267 -9.28 -19.30 -10.97
C ASN A 267 -9.36 -18.85 -9.50
N SER A 268 -10.08 -19.61 -8.70
CA SER A 268 -10.55 -19.23 -7.36
C SER A 268 -9.49 -19.23 -6.24
N ASN A 269 -8.19 -19.39 -6.52
CA ASN A 269 -7.16 -19.53 -5.48
C ASN A 269 -5.85 -18.76 -5.77
N ALA A 270 -5.54 -17.80 -4.88
CA ALA A 270 -4.23 -17.35 -4.32
C ALA A 270 -3.04 -16.81 -5.18
N ASN A 271 -2.62 -15.58 -4.83
CA ASN A 271 -1.28 -15.10 -4.44
C ASN A 271 0.01 -15.67 -5.11
N ALA A 272 0.24 -15.40 -6.41
CA ALA A 272 1.57 -15.53 -7.02
C ALA A 272 2.29 -14.17 -7.11
N LYS A 273 3.48 -14.03 -6.48
CA LYS A 273 4.38 -12.86 -6.59
C LYS A 273 5.29 -13.01 -7.81
N VAL A 274 5.41 -11.98 -8.65
CA VAL A 274 6.38 -11.92 -9.77
C VAL A 274 7.45 -10.88 -9.43
N THR A 275 8.74 -11.21 -9.63
CA THR A 275 9.88 -10.31 -9.41
C THR A 275 10.13 -9.39 -10.61
N GLU A 276 10.74 -8.21 -10.42
CA GLU A 276 11.04 -7.22 -11.48
C GLU A 276 11.76 -7.81 -12.72
N ALA A 277 12.65 -8.79 -12.52
CA ALA A 277 13.39 -9.44 -13.61
C ALA A 277 12.48 -10.24 -14.57
N GLY A 278 11.27 -10.62 -14.15
CA GLY A 278 10.29 -11.32 -14.97
C GLY A 278 9.45 -10.42 -15.87
N LEU A 279 9.59 -9.09 -15.76
CA LEU A 279 8.64 -8.10 -16.28
C LEU A 279 9.22 -7.15 -17.34
N ALA A 280 10.54 -7.19 -17.56
CA ALA A 280 11.19 -6.62 -18.72
C ALA A 280 11.31 -7.68 -19.83
N ASP A 281 11.14 -7.30 -21.09
CA ASP A 281 11.76 -8.06 -22.17
C ASP A 281 13.30 -7.94 -22.07
N SER A 282 14.03 -8.72 -22.86
CA SER A 282 15.50 -8.66 -22.89
C SER A 282 16.07 -7.29 -23.32
N GLY A 283 15.22 -6.32 -23.66
CA GLY A 283 15.57 -4.94 -24.04
C GLY A 283 15.19 -3.88 -23.00
N GLY A 284 14.59 -4.24 -21.85
CA GLY A 284 14.23 -3.30 -20.78
C GLY A 284 12.85 -2.64 -20.93
N ALA A 285 12.00 -3.07 -21.88
CA ALA A 285 10.64 -2.58 -22.02
C ALA A 285 9.67 -3.34 -21.10
N LEU A 286 8.71 -2.62 -20.50
CA LEU A 286 7.66 -3.20 -19.66
C LEU A 286 6.79 -4.17 -20.47
N LYS A 287 6.58 -5.39 -19.97
CA LYS A 287 5.62 -6.32 -20.54
C LYS A 287 4.19 -5.75 -20.47
N ALA A 288 3.46 -5.90 -21.58
CA ALA A 288 2.10 -5.38 -21.76
C ALA A 288 1.07 -6.02 -20.80
N LEU A 289 0.06 -5.24 -20.38
CA LEU A 289 -1.07 -5.72 -19.58
C LEU A 289 -1.98 -6.55 -20.47
N THR A 290 -2.18 -7.83 -20.14
CA THR A 290 -3.08 -8.67 -20.93
C THR A 290 -4.42 -8.84 -20.25
N VAL A 291 -5.48 -8.29 -20.82
CA VAL A 291 -6.82 -8.52 -20.29
C VAL A 291 -7.35 -9.79 -20.93
N LYS A 292 -7.48 -10.86 -20.15
CA LYS A 292 -8.32 -12.01 -20.53
C LYS A 292 -9.66 -11.82 -19.83
N LEU A 293 -10.73 -12.12 -20.53
CA LEU A 293 -12.05 -12.23 -19.93
C LEU A 293 -12.33 -13.71 -19.62
N PRO A 294 -13.24 -14.04 -18.69
CA PRO A 294 -13.40 -15.40 -18.17
C PRO A 294 -13.54 -16.43 -19.31
N PRO A 295 -12.88 -17.60 -19.20
CA PRO A 295 -12.99 -18.65 -20.21
C PRO A 295 -14.40 -19.23 -20.27
N ALA A 296 -14.73 -19.75 -21.45
CA ALA A 296 -16.05 -20.23 -21.88
C ALA A 296 -16.78 -21.10 -20.84
N GLY A 297 -17.97 -20.63 -20.47
CA GLY A 297 -18.94 -21.27 -19.57
C GLY A 297 -20.03 -20.28 -19.14
N ALA A 298 -19.69 -18.99 -19.08
CA ALA A 298 -20.59 -17.86 -18.87
C ALA A 298 -20.14 -16.72 -19.79
N SER A 299 -21.01 -16.23 -20.67
CA SER A 299 -20.65 -15.38 -21.82
C SER A 299 -19.93 -14.08 -21.45
N ALA A 300 -18.84 -13.84 -22.17
CA ALA A 300 -17.83 -12.78 -21.98
C ALA A 300 -18.29 -11.40 -22.50
N TYR A 301 -17.65 -10.32 -22.02
CA TYR A 301 -17.75 -9.02 -22.69
C TYR A 301 -17.21 -9.14 -24.12
N VAL A 302 -17.90 -8.56 -25.10
CA VAL A 302 -17.57 -8.68 -26.54
C VAL A 302 -16.76 -7.48 -27.03
N SER A 303 -17.01 -6.30 -26.47
CA SER A 303 -16.18 -5.12 -26.70
C SER A 303 -16.26 -4.15 -25.52
N ALA A 304 -15.18 -3.42 -25.28
CA ALA A 304 -15.11 -2.41 -24.23
C ALA A 304 -13.94 -1.46 -24.45
N LYS A 305 -14.00 -0.24 -23.90
CA LYS A 305 -12.80 0.57 -23.68
C LYS A 305 -12.16 0.12 -22.38
N VAL A 306 -10.88 -0.24 -22.44
CA VAL A 306 -10.12 -0.72 -21.28
C VAL A 306 -9.33 0.42 -20.70
N TYR A 307 -9.51 0.63 -19.39
CA TYR A 307 -8.72 1.52 -18.58
C TYR A 307 -8.07 0.72 -17.44
N ALA A 308 -6.94 1.17 -16.92
CA ALA A 308 -6.44 0.72 -15.63
C ALA A 308 -6.09 1.91 -14.75
N SER A 309 -6.56 1.90 -13.52
CA SER A 309 -5.94 2.72 -12.48
C SER A 309 -4.63 2.06 -12.07
N TYR A 310 -3.54 2.81 -12.03
CA TYR A 310 -2.23 2.36 -11.58
C TYR A 310 -1.44 3.55 -11.03
N ARG A 311 -0.28 3.28 -10.41
CA ARG A 311 0.65 4.32 -9.99
C ARG A 311 2.00 4.15 -10.66
N VAL A 312 2.70 5.25 -10.89
CA VAL A 312 3.97 5.26 -11.62
C VAL A 312 5.04 5.93 -10.79
N LEU A 313 6.18 5.28 -10.58
CA LEU A 313 7.31 5.83 -9.86
C LEU A 313 7.94 6.95 -10.68
N ARG A 314 7.96 8.15 -10.11
CA ARG A 314 8.67 9.32 -10.63
C ARG A 314 10.11 9.31 -10.11
N THR A 315 11.05 9.51 -11.03
CA THR A 315 12.50 9.56 -10.74
C THR A 315 13.10 10.96 -10.80
N ASP A 316 12.27 11.97 -11.12
CA ASP A 316 12.67 13.38 -11.16
C ASP A 316 13.23 13.89 -9.83
N ASN A 317 12.57 13.51 -8.73
CA ASN A 317 12.97 13.87 -7.37
C ASN A 317 13.98 12.89 -6.74
N ALA A 318 14.55 11.96 -7.53
CA ALA A 318 15.49 10.94 -7.05
C ALA A 318 16.97 11.27 -7.31
N THR A 319 17.27 12.45 -7.86
CA THR A 319 18.64 12.84 -8.26
C THR A 319 19.40 13.58 -7.17
N SER A 320 18.71 14.40 -6.38
CA SER A 320 19.32 15.23 -5.33
C SER A 320 18.35 15.46 -4.18
N ILE A 321 18.89 15.71 -3.00
CA ILE A 321 18.11 16.12 -1.83
C ILE A 321 17.61 17.55 -2.04
N ALA A 322 16.30 17.74 -1.99
CA ALA A 322 15.63 19.03 -2.08
C ALA A 322 14.97 19.38 -0.74
N SER A 323 14.44 20.60 -0.61
CA SER A 323 13.75 21.06 0.60
C SER A 323 12.49 21.84 0.26
N LEU A 324 11.47 21.70 1.10
CA LEU A 324 10.27 22.53 1.11
C LEU A 324 10.10 23.12 2.51
N ASN A 325 9.45 24.27 2.62
CA ASN A 325 9.15 24.94 3.89
C ASN A 325 7.68 25.40 3.99
N ASP A 326 6.87 25.09 2.97
CA ASP A 326 5.46 25.44 2.89
C ASP A 326 4.65 24.20 2.44
N PRO A 327 3.68 23.72 3.26
CA PRO A 327 2.78 22.63 2.88
C PRO A 327 2.04 22.86 1.56
N ALA A 328 1.73 24.11 1.20
CA ALA A 328 0.99 24.43 -0.03
C ALA A 328 1.78 24.13 -1.32
N LEU A 329 3.12 24.06 -1.24
CA LEU A 329 3.98 23.76 -2.38
C LEU A 329 4.19 22.26 -2.63
N VAL A 330 3.72 21.41 -1.71
CA VAL A 330 3.93 19.96 -1.78
C VAL A 330 3.23 19.37 -2.99
N GLU A 331 1.94 19.67 -3.19
CA GLU A 331 1.17 19.08 -4.28
C GLU A 331 1.72 19.49 -5.65
N ALA A 332 2.15 20.74 -5.80
CA ALA A 332 2.76 21.25 -7.03
C ALA A 332 4.12 20.59 -7.36
N THR A 333 4.89 20.21 -6.33
CA THR A 333 6.26 19.69 -6.51
C THR A 333 6.29 18.15 -6.57
N LEU A 334 5.65 17.51 -5.61
CA LEU A 334 5.66 16.06 -5.40
C LEU A 334 4.44 15.34 -5.99
N GLY A 335 3.41 16.08 -6.39
CA GLY A 335 2.16 15.52 -6.90
C GLY A 335 1.12 15.31 -5.79
N ALA A 336 0.03 14.61 -6.11
CA ALA A 336 -1.11 14.44 -5.20
C ALA A 336 -0.68 13.97 -3.79
N VAL A 337 -1.20 14.66 -2.77
CA VAL A 337 -1.04 14.35 -1.34
C VAL A 337 -2.06 13.29 -0.96
N VAL A 338 -1.70 12.02 -1.22
CA VAL A 338 -2.50 10.85 -0.91
C VAL A 338 -1.60 9.70 -0.45
N PRO A 339 -2.09 8.73 0.35
CA PRO A 339 -1.27 7.60 0.81
C PRO A 339 -0.64 6.75 -0.32
N GLU A 340 -1.25 6.71 -1.50
CA GLU A 340 -0.71 6.03 -2.68
C GLU A 340 0.57 6.70 -3.23
N ASN A 341 0.82 7.95 -2.86
CA ASN A 341 2.06 8.70 -3.08
C ASN A 341 2.78 8.98 -1.74
N PRO A 342 3.52 8.00 -1.20
CA PRO A 342 4.10 8.11 0.14
C PRO A 342 4.98 9.34 0.31
N LEU A 343 5.81 9.69 -0.67
CA LEU A 343 6.71 10.84 -0.52
C LEU A 343 5.95 12.16 -0.34
N ALA A 344 4.92 12.43 -1.14
CA ALA A 344 4.15 13.67 -1.00
C ALA A 344 3.41 13.73 0.34
N GLU A 345 2.76 12.63 0.72
CA GLU A 345 2.03 12.54 1.99
C GLU A 345 2.94 12.74 3.20
N GLY A 346 4.08 12.03 3.25
CA GLY A 346 5.02 12.14 4.36
C GLY A 346 5.66 13.51 4.49
N VAL A 347 5.97 14.17 3.36
CA VAL A 347 6.51 15.54 3.38
C VAL A 347 5.45 16.55 3.81
N TYR A 348 4.19 16.38 3.38
CA TYR A 348 3.08 17.22 3.82
C TYR A 348 2.85 17.11 5.33
N ASP A 349 2.72 15.89 5.86
CA ASP A 349 2.50 15.64 7.29
C ASP A 349 3.68 16.15 8.16
N ALA A 350 4.91 16.05 7.66
CA ALA A 350 6.09 16.65 8.31
C ALA A 350 6.05 18.19 8.32
N LEU A 351 5.68 18.81 7.20
CA LEU A 351 5.63 20.26 7.07
C LEU A 351 4.56 20.90 7.95
N LEU A 352 3.40 20.25 8.10
CA LEU A 352 2.33 20.71 9.02
C LEU A 352 2.83 20.91 10.46
N ASN A 353 3.82 20.11 10.88
CA ASN A 353 4.35 20.13 12.24
C ASN A 353 5.72 20.83 12.34
N SER A 354 6.28 21.33 11.24
CA SER A 354 7.63 21.88 11.16
C SER A 354 7.77 23.33 11.65
N SER A 355 6.67 24.02 11.93
CA SER A 355 6.65 25.44 12.32
C SER A 355 7.45 26.36 11.38
N GLY A 356 7.40 26.10 10.06
CA GLY A 356 8.11 26.86 9.03
C GLY A 356 9.57 26.45 8.81
N THR A 357 10.06 25.45 9.54
CA THR A 357 11.39 24.87 9.33
C THR A 357 11.43 24.08 8.02
N PRO A 358 12.47 24.25 7.17
CA PRO A 358 12.61 23.45 5.96
C PRO A 358 12.68 21.95 6.25
N VAL A 359 11.82 21.18 5.59
CA VAL A 359 11.85 19.71 5.56
C VAL A 359 12.56 19.29 4.28
N TYR A 360 13.61 18.49 4.43
CA TYR A 360 14.33 17.93 3.31
C TYR A 360 13.64 16.67 2.81
N TYR A 361 13.72 16.40 1.51
CA TYR A 361 13.16 15.20 0.92
C TYR A 361 13.98 14.70 -0.27
N MET A 362 13.80 13.41 -0.58
CA MET A 362 14.34 12.78 -1.79
C MET A 362 13.49 11.57 -2.16
N GLY A 363 13.14 11.44 -3.44
CA GLY A 363 12.52 10.23 -3.98
C GLY A 363 13.52 9.09 -4.12
N VAL A 364 13.08 7.84 -3.95
CA VAL A 364 13.94 6.69 -4.28
C VAL A 364 13.90 6.43 -5.80
N PRO A 365 15.04 6.08 -6.42
CA PRO A 365 15.07 5.74 -7.85
C PRO A 365 14.38 4.40 -8.15
N THR A 366 14.35 3.49 -7.17
CA THR A 366 13.68 2.18 -7.19
C THR A 366 13.09 1.89 -5.81
N ASP A 367 11.93 1.23 -5.75
CA ASP A 367 11.23 0.91 -4.49
C ASP A 367 11.74 -0.42 -3.90
N ASP A 368 13.04 -0.46 -3.64
CA ASP A 368 13.77 -1.62 -3.12
C ASP A 368 14.99 -1.18 -2.29
N LEU A 369 15.66 -2.14 -1.65
CA LEU A 369 16.84 -1.85 -0.83
C LEU A 369 17.92 -1.08 -1.61
N ALA A 370 18.08 -1.33 -2.91
CA ALA A 370 19.06 -0.63 -3.73
C ALA A 370 18.73 0.86 -3.89
N GLY A 371 17.46 1.20 -4.12
CA GLY A 371 17.02 2.58 -4.25
C GLY A 371 17.13 3.36 -2.95
N TYR A 372 16.77 2.73 -1.82
CA TYR A 372 16.96 3.34 -0.50
C TYR A 372 18.45 3.55 -0.18
N ASN A 373 19.33 2.61 -0.51
CA ASN A 373 20.77 2.78 -0.34
C ASN A 373 21.33 3.92 -1.20
N ALA A 374 20.83 4.12 -2.42
CA ALA A 374 21.23 5.26 -3.26
C ALA A 374 20.92 6.60 -2.60
N VAL A 375 19.77 6.72 -1.93
CA VAL A 375 19.41 7.91 -1.14
C VAL A 375 20.35 8.08 0.05
N LEU A 376 20.66 7.00 0.78
CA LEU A 376 21.59 7.05 1.91
C LEU A 376 23.00 7.49 1.50
N GLU A 377 23.49 7.07 0.33
CA GLU A 377 24.78 7.54 -0.21
C GLU A 377 24.79 9.04 -0.50
N GLN A 378 23.70 9.59 -1.05
CA GLN A 378 23.58 11.05 -1.20
C GLN A 378 23.48 11.74 0.16
N ALA A 379 22.73 11.14 1.09
CA ALA A 379 22.60 11.63 2.44
C ALA A 379 23.98 11.73 3.11
N LYS A 380 24.93 10.82 2.88
CA LYS A 380 26.30 10.93 3.45
C LYS A 380 27.01 12.23 3.07
N ARG A 381 26.72 12.81 1.91
CA ARG A 381 27.41 14.01 1.40
C ARG A 381 26.89 15.31 2.00
N VAL A 382 25.73 15.27 2.67
CA VAL A 382 25.02 16.45 3.19
C VAL A 382 25.16 16.55 4.70
N ASP A 383 25.37 17.77 5.21
CA ASP A 383 25.53 18.06 6.65
C ASP A 383 24.31 18.75 7.27
N THR A 384 23.30 19.10 6.48
CA THR A 384 22.12 19.86 6.92
C THR A 384 20.96 19.00 7.43
N ILE A 385 21.04 17.67 7.24
CA ILE A 385 19.99 16.73 7.60
C ILE A 385 20.29 16.04 8.93
N TYR A 386 19.25 15.83 9.74
CA TYR A 386 19.36 15.21 11.06
C TYR A 386 18.43 14.01 11.24
N GLY A 387 17.11 14.20 11.07
CA GLY A 387 16.10 13.17 11.32
C GLY A 387 15.68 12.43 10.05
N LEU A 388 16.18 11.22 9.84
CA LEU A 388 15.92 10.38 8.68
C LEU A 388 14.61 9.61 8.84
N VAL A 389 13.70 9.71 7.87
CA VAL A 389 12.43 8.99 7.87
C VAL A 389 12.26 8.19 6.57
N PRO A 390 12.51 6.86 6.60
CA PRO A 390 12.19 5.99 5.48
C PRO A 390 10.69 5.68 5.46
N LEU A 391 10.03 5.97 4.34
CA LEU A 391 8.59 5.71 4.15
C LEU A 391 8.35 4.25 3.71
N THR A 392 8.72 3.28 4.55
CA THR A 392 8.53 1.85 4.32
C THR A 392 8.49 1.06 5.62
N PHE A 393 7.87 -0.12 5.59
CA PHE A 393 7.91 -1.12 6.66
C PHE A 393 8.93 -2.25 6.41
N ASP A 394 9.66 -2.22 5.29
CA ASP A 394 10.64 -3.26 4.96
C ASP A 394 11.77 -3.27 6.00
N SER A 395 11.85 -4.36 6.77
CA SER A 395 12.83 -4.52 7.85
C SER A 395 14.28 -4.46 7.37
N THR A 396 14.56 -4.85 6.11
CA THR A 396 15.90 -4.77 5.53
C THR A 396 16.31 -3.33 5.25
N VAL A 397 15.37 -2.51 4.76
CA VAL A 397 15.57 -1.07 4.57
C VAL A 397 15.74 -0.37 5.92
N LEU A 398 14.88 -0.68 6.90
CA LEU A 398 14.96 -0.11 8.24
C LEU A 398 16.31 -0.43 8.92
N ALA A 399 16.82 -1.65 8.76
CA ALA A 399 18.13 -2.05 9.25
C ALA A 399 19.28 -1.27 8.57
N ALA A 400 19.19 -1.02 7.26
CA ALA A 400 20.17 -0.21 6.54
C ALA A 400 20.18 1.25 7.03
N VAL A 401 19.01 1.85 7.26
CA VAL A 401 18.88 3.21 7.82
C VAL A 401 19.45 3.26 9.23
N LYS A 402 19.17 2.26 10.08
CA LYS A 402 19.76 2.16 11.42
C LYS A 402 21.30 2.12 11.37
N SER A 403 21.87 1.26 10.54
CA SER A 403 23.33 1.17 10.37
C SER A 403 23.93 2.50 9.88
N HIS A 404 23.24 3.19 8.98
CA HIS A 404 23.65 4.49 8.48
C HIS A 404 23.69 5.55 9.59
N VAL A 405 22.63 5.68 10.42
CA VAL A 405 22.62 6.69 11.48
C VAL A 405 23.65 6.43 12.57
N GLU A 406 23.95 5.16 12.86
CA GLU A 406 25.01 4.78 13.81
C GLU A 406 26.39 5.12 13.26
N THR A 407 26.66 4.81 11.99
CA THR A 407 27.93 5.13 11.32
C THR A 407 28.16 6.65 11.24
N MET A 408 27.13 7.41 10.84
CA MET A 408 27.19 8.87 10.74
C MET A 408 27.30 9.57 12.11
N SER A 409 26.99 8.85 13.19
CA SER A 409 27.10 9.35 14.57
C SER A 409 28.43 9.03 15.24
N THR A 410 29.36 8.37 14.55
CA THR A 410 30.71 8.14 15.06
C THR A 410 31.48 9.46 15.19
N ALA A 411 32.50 9.48 16.05
CA ALA A 411 33.32 10.68 16.24
C ALA A 411 34.07 11.13 14.97
N ALA A 412 34.33 10.20 14.04
CA ALA A 412 34.97 10.49 12.76
C ALA A 412 34.03 11.23 11.80
N GLU A 413 32.77 10.79 11.71
CA GLU A 413 31.78 11.38 10.81
C GLU A 413 31.14 12.64 11.41
N ALA A 414 30.92 12.66 12.73
CA ALA A 414 30.44 13.81 13.49
C ALA A 414 29.17 14.47 12.90
N LYS A 415 28.23 13.64 12.43
CA LYS A 415 26.93 14.08 11.89
C LYS A 415 25.75 13.73 12.76
N TRP A 416 25.92 12.96 13.84
CA TRP A 416 24.94 12.70 14.92
C TRP A 416 23.48 12.49 14.48
N ARG A 417 23.25 11.68 13.44
CA ARG A 417 21.93 11.52 12.82
C ARG A 417 20.99 10.66 13.67
N LYS A 418 19.69 10.85 13.45
CA LYS A 418 18.64 10.01 14.04
C LYS A 418 17.73 9.42 12.97
N ALA A 419 17.17 8.25 13.27
CA ALA A 419 16.17 7.59 12.42
C ALA A 419 14.81 7.59 13.12
N TRP A 420 13.77 7.92 12.37
CA TRP A 420 12.38 7.75 12.79
C TRP A 420 11.79 6.62 11.97
N ILE A 421 11.41 5.55 12.63
CA ILE A 421 10.91 4.33 11.98
C ILE A 421 9.54 3.99 12.54
N SER A 422 8.74 3.26 11.77
CA SER A 422 7.54 2.61 12.26
C SER A 422 7.59 1.13 11.91
N LEU A 423 7.04 0.29 12.78
CA LEU A 423 7.07 -1.15 12.65
C LEU A 423 5.63 -1.67 12.60
N GLN A 424 5.36 -2.56 11.65
CA GLN A 424 4.07 -3.23 11.55
C GLN A 424 4.05 -4.45 12.50
N PRO A 425 3.00 -4.64 13.31
CA PRO A 425 2.90 -5.83 14.14
C PRO A 425 2.78 -7.07 13.26
N THR A 426 3.52 -8.11 13.62
CA THR A 426 3.33 -9.45 13.05
C THR A 426 2.00 -10.01 13.55
N THR A 427 1.04 -10.18 12.65
CA THR A 427 -0.30 -10.69 12.99
C THR A 427 -0.35 -12.22 13.01
N PHE A 428 0.53 -12.86 12.25
CA PHE A 428 0.75 -14.30 12.26
C PHE A 428 2.25 -14.61 12.17
N GLY A 429 2.65 -15.74 12.74
CA GLY A 429 4.02 -16.23 12.66
C GLY A 429 4.07 -17.75 12.68
N VAL A 430 5.09 -18.34 12.04
CA VAL A 430 5.35 -19.77 12.16
C VAL A 430 5.93 -20.03 13.57
N LEU A 431 5.40 -21.01 14.28
CA LEU A 431 5.93 -21.38 15.59
C LEU A 431 7.33 -21.98 15.45
N GLN A 432 8.20 -21.61 16.39
CA GLN A 432 9.60 -22.06 16.41
C GLN A 432 9.67 -23.59 16.37
N GLY A 433 10.48 -24.14 15.46
CA GLY A 433 10.59 -25.58 15.23
C GLY A 433 9.64 -26.16 14.17
N TYR A 434 8.68 -25.37 13.70
CA TYR A 434 7.77 -25.74 12.60
C TYR A 434 8.01 -24.94 11.32
N ASP A 435 9.13 -24.22 11.23
CA ASP A 435 9.55 -23.56 9.99
C ASP A 435 10.51 -24.42 9.18
N ARG A 436 10.67 -24.12 7.89
CA ARG A 436 11.68 -24.75 7.04
C ARG A 436 13.06 -24.33 7.53
N ALA A 437 13.82 -25.28 8.08
CA ALA A 437 15.21 -25.02 8.43
C ALA A 437 16.04 -24.68 7.17
N ALA A 438 17.06 -23.82 7.35
CA ALA A 438 17.97 -23.40 6.28
C ALA A 438 18.59 -24.60 5.55
N ALA A 439 19.01 -24.38 4.29
CA ALA A 439 19.41 -25.41 3.33
C ALA A 439 20.18 -26.60 3.96
N GLY A 440 19.55 -27.79 3.96
CA GLY A 440 20.15 -29.04 4.40
C GLY A 440 19.35 -29.87 5.42
N VAL A 441 18.23 -29.36 5.94
CA VAL A 441 17.39 -30.07 6.92
C VAL A 441 15.98 -30.34 6.36
N ASN A 442 15.42 -31.52 6.67
CA ASN A 442 14.11 -31.99 6.19
C ASN A 442 12.95 -31.15 6.76
N TRP A 443 11.79 -31.16 6.08
CA TRP A 443 10.58 -30.51 6.60
C TRP A 443 10.03 -31.26 7.82
N THR A 444 9.35 -30.55 8.73
CA THR A 444 8.41 -31.19 9.66
C THR A 444 7.32 -31.84 8.84
N THR A 445 6.99 -33.09 9.15
CA THR A 445 6.02 -33.86 8.36
C THR A 445 4.78 -34.19 9.19
N GLY A 446 3.63 -34.32 8.53
CA GLY A 446 2.37 -34.71 9.15
C GLY A 446 1.71 -35.82 8.37
N THR A 447 1.06 -36.75 9.07
CA THR A 447 0.23 -37.79 8.45
C THR A 447 -1.19 -37.66 8.98
N SER A 448 -2.18 -37.57 8.08
CA SER A 448 -3.59 -37.51 8.45
C SER A 448 -4.20 -38.91 8.58
N GLY A 449 -4.99 -39.14 9.64
CA GLY A 449 -5.71 -40.38 9.92
C GLY A 449 -7.15 -40.14 10.37
N ALA A 450 -7.87 -41.22 10.68
CA ALA A 450 -9.14 -41.11 11.38
C ALA A 450 -8.89 -40.75 12.85
N ASP A 451 -9.76 -39.92 13.42
CA ASP A 451 -9.72 -39.60 14.84
C ASP A 451 -9.96 -40.88 15.68
N PRO A 452 -9.00 -41.32 16.52
CA PRO A 452 -9.15 -42.52 17.35
C PRO A 452 -10.29 -42.47 18.38
N GLN A 453 -10.74 -41.26 18.77
CA GLN A 453 -11.81 -41.08 19.76
C GLN A 453 -13.19 -40.96 19.14
N THR A 454 -13.31 -40.26 18.01
CA THR A 454 -14.62 -39.99 17.38
C THR A 454 -14.89 -40.83 16.13
N GLY A 455 -13.87 -41.50 15.58
CA GLY A 455 -13.95 -42.25 14.33
C GLY A 455 -14.06 -41.39 13.08
N THR A 456 -14.01 -40.05 13.22
CA THR A 456 -14.16 -39.11 12.09
C THR A 456 -12.93 -39.17 11.19
N SER A 457 -13.12 -39.54 9.91
CA SER A 457 -12.00 -39.65 8.96
C SER A 457 -11.44 -38.30 8.54
N GLY A 458 -10.11 -38.18 8.55
CA GLY A 458 -9.36 -37.03 8.01
C GLY A 458 -9.14 -35.88 8.99
N VAL A 459 -9.61 -35.96 10.22
CA VAL A 459 -9.64 -34.85 11.20
C VAL A 459 -8.42 -34.88 12.15
N PHE A 460 -7.60 -35.94 12.09
CA PHE A 460 -6.50 -36.18 13.02
C PHE A 460 -5.15 -36.16 12.29
N ALA A 461 -4.17 -35.38 12.76
CA ALA A 461 -2.83 -35.34 12.19
C ALA A 461 -1.77 -35.71 13.24
N THR A 462 -0.95 -36.71 12.93
CA THR A 462 0.28 -37.01 13.67
C THR A 462 1.43 -36.27 13.02
N ILE A 463 2.06 -35.37 13.77
CA ILE A 463 3.19 -34.57 13.32
C ILE A 463 4.46 -35.32 13.74
N ALA A 464 5.38 -35.49 12.80
CA ALA A 464 6.70 -36.07 12.99
C ALA A 464 7.77 -35.02 12.73
N PRO A 465 8.88 -35.06 13.47
CA PRO A 465 9.89 -34.02 13.39
C PRO A 465 10.71 -34.16 12.11
N ALA A 466 11.29 -33.05 11.66
CA ALA A 466 12.38 -33.06 10.69
C ALA A 466 13.53 -33.93 11.24
N SER A 467 14.00 -34.93 10.48
CA SER A 467 15.00 -35.91 10.93
C SER A 467 16.17 -35.27 11.71
N GLY A 468 16.26 -35.56 13.01
CA GLY A 468 17.27 -35.01 13.92
C GLY A 468 16.69 -34.69 15.30
N SER A 469 16.54 -35.72 16.13
CA SER A 469 16.40 -35.72 17.61
C SER A 469 15.59 -34.66 18.36
N TYR A 470 14.69 -33.91 17.74
CA TYR A 470 13.67 -33.14 18.45
C TYR A 470 12.34 -33.87 18.38
N ASP A 471 11.75 -34.21 19.52
CA ASP A 471 10.33 -34.58 19.61
C ASP A 471 9.53 -33.44 18.94
N PRO A 472 8.53 -33.69 18.06
CA PRO A 472 7.56 -32.69 17.67
C PRO A 472 6.94 -32.23 18.98
N ALA A 473 7.41 -31.13 19.55
CA ALA A 473 7.12 -30.84 20.94
C ALA A 473 5.88 -29.95 20.99
N LEU A 474 4.74 -30.36 20.43
CA LEU A 474 3.57 -29.48 20.19
C LEU A 474 3.15 -28.76 21.47
N VAL A 475 3.00 -29.49 22.56
CA VAL A 475 2.64 -28.91 23.87
C VAL A 475 3.80 -28.07 24.45
N THR A 476 5.05 -28.52 24.33
CA THR A 476 6.23 -27.81 24.89
C THR A 476 6.57 -26.52 24.14
N THR A 477 6.35 -26.50 22.83
CA THR A 477 6.42 -25.32 21.95
C THR A 477 5.18 -24.44 22.07
N GLY A 478 4.20 -24.88 22.87
CA GLY A 478 3.04 -24.13 23.27
C GLY A 478 1.93 -24.08 22.23
N VAL A 479 1.91 -24.98 21.23
CA VAL A 479 0.81 -25.08 20.23
C VAL A 479 -0.51 -25.24 20.98
N ARG A 480 -1.52 -24.49 20.55
CA ARG A 480 -2.83 -24.45 21.20
C ARG A 480 -3.96 -24.60 20.19
N ALA A 481 -5.14 -24.98 20.69
CA ALA A 481 -6.37 -24.87 19.92
C ALA A 481 -6.55 -23.43 19.40
N GLY A 482 -6.91 -23.30 18.13
CA GLY A 482 -7.01 -22.03 17.40
C GLY A 482 -5.78 -21.66 16.56
N ASP A 483 -4.65 -22.35 16.72
CA ASP A 483 -3.51 -22.23 15.79
C ASP A 483 -3.87 -22.87 14.42
N THR A 484 -3.15 -22.53 13.35
CA THR A 484 -3.41 -23.02 11.98
C THR A 484 -2.33 -24.02 11.56
N LEU A 485 -2.75 -25.22 11.17
CA LEU A 485 -1.91 -26.23 10.54
C LEU A 485 -1.90 -26.02 9.02
N ARG A 486 -0.76 -25.62 8.46
CA ARG A 486 -0.54 -25.52 7.02
C ARG A 486 0.04 -26.81 6.49
N VAL A 487 -0.63 -27.42 5.51
CA VAL A 487 -0.23 -28.69 4.89
C VAL A 487 0.12 -28.44 3.42
N PHE A 488 1.33 -28.81 3.01
CA PHE A 488 1.80 -28.61 1.63
C PHE A 488 1.30 -29.72 0.70
N VAL A 489 0.85 -29.34 -0.50
CA VAL A 489 0.23 -30.27 -1.46
C VAL A 489 1.29 -31.14 -2.17
N ASP A 490 2.46 -30.57 -2.46
CA ASP A 490 3.48 -31.18 -3.33
C ASP A 490 4.64 -31.86 -2.57
N GLY A 491 4.47 -32.07 -1.26
CA GLY A 491 5.40 -32.82 -0.40
C GLY A 491 6.77 -32.18 -0.15
N THR A 492 7.22 -31.20 -0.95
CA THR A 492 8.56 -30.57 -0.80
C THR A 492 8.71 -29.15 -1.38
N THR A 493 7.76 -28.63 -2.18
CA THR A 493 7.85 -27.29 -2.82
C THR A 493 6.88 -26.28 -2.19
N THR A 494 7.31 -25.03 -2.04
CA THR A 494 6.67 -23.96 -1.25
C THR A 494 5.47 -23.29 -1.91
N SER A 495 4.98 -23.81 -3.04
CA SER A 495 4.09 -23.08 -3.96
C SER A 495 2.60 -23.46 -3.84
N SER A 496 2.24 -24.54 -3.14
CA SER A 496 0.86 -24.97 -2.95
C SER A 496 0.62 -25.58 -1.55
N TYR A 497 -0.33 -25.01 -0.79
CA TYR A 497 -0.66 -25.43 0.56
C TYR A 497 -2.16 -25.26 0.87
N THR A 498 -2.65 -26.03 1.85
CA THR A 498 -4.00 -25.90 2.42
C THR A 498 -3.90 -25.67 3.93
N ASP A 499 -4.66 -24.68 4.44
CA ASP A 499 -4.65 -24.30 5.85
C ASP A 499 -5.84 -24.92 6.58
N TYR A 500 -5.57 -25.56 7.73
CA TYR A 500 -6.56 -26.20 8.59
C TYR A 500 -6.48 -25.63 10.01
N LEU A 501 -7.62 -25.21 10.57
CA LEU A 501 -7.67 -24.75 11.96
C LEU A 501 -7.46 -25.92 12.92
N ILE A 502 -6.57 -25.80 13.90
CA ILE A 502 -6.38 -26.79 14.97
C ILE A 502 -7.51 -26.61 16.00
N SER A 503 -8.34 -27.63 16.20
CA SER A 503 -9.40 -27.63 17.20
C SER A 503 -8.91 -28.09 18.58
N GLU A 504 -7.93 -28.99 18.62
CA GLU A 504 -7.40 -29.57 19.86
C GLU A 504 -5.95 -30.03 19.67
N VAL A 505 -5.14 -29.90 20.73
CA VAL A 505 -3.79 -30.48 20.82
C VAL A 505 -3.84 -31.54 21.90
N ARG A 506 -3.67 -32.82 21.53
CA ARG A 506 -3.90 -33.96 22.45
C ARG A 506 -2.64 -34.48 23.11
N SER A 507 -1.53 -34.42 22.38
CA SER A 507 -0.25 -34.91 22.86
C SER A 507 0.88 -34.14 22.20
N GLN A 508 2.11 -34.57 22.48
CA GLN A 508 3.30 -33.91 21.95
C GLN A 508 3.32 -34.00 20.43
N ASN A 509 2.78 -35.07 19.83
CA ASN A 509 2.82 -35.31 18.40
C ASN A 509 1.45 -35.31 17.70
N GLU A 510 0.34 -35.10 18.41
CA GLU A 510 -1.01 -35.23 17.84
C GLU A 510 -1.86 -33.97 17.98
N VAL A 511 -2.44 -33.56 16.85
CA VAL A 511 -3.43 -32.48 16.77
C VAL A 511 -4.69 -32.95 16.05
N VAL A 512 -5.81 -32.32 16.39
CA VAL A 512 -7.10 -32.47 15.72
C VAL A 512 -7.38 -31.17 14.97
N THR A 513 -7.79 -31.27 13.71
CA THR A 513 -8.19 -30.12 12.89
C THR A 513 -9.71 -29.95 12.87
N ALA A 514 -10.22 -28.74 12.66
CA ALA A 514 -11.66 -28.49 12.63
C ALA A 514 -12.35 -29.05 11.36
N THR A 515 -11.59 -29.28 10.30
CA THR A 515 -12.06 -29.86 9.03
C THR A 515 -11.16 -31.01 8.62
N ALA A 516 -11.70 -31.92 7.81
CA ALA A 516 -10.96 -33.06 7.30
C ALA A 516 -9.85 -32.62 6.34
N ILE A 517 -8.62 -33.04 6.63
CA ILE A 517 -7.44 -32.88 5.80
C ILE A 517 -7.63 -33.69 4.52
N THR A 518 -7.47 -33.01 3.39
CA THR A 518 -7.66 -33.62 2.06
C THR A 518 -6.32 -34.14 1.53
N GLY A 519 -6.31 -35.40 1.10
CA GLY A 519 -5.13 -36.09 0.57
C GLY A 519 -4.62 -37.18 1.51
N SER A 520 -3.94 -38.18 0.95
CA SER A 520 -3.32 -39.27 1.70
C SER A 520 -1.79 -39.12 1.75
N GLY A 521 -1.15 -39.80 2.73
CA GLY A 521 0.29 -39.89 2.88
C GLY A 521 0.92 -38.83 3.78
N THR A 522 2.22 -39.01 4.05
CA THR A 522 3.04 -38.08 4.83
C THR A 522 3.34 -36.82 4.01
N ARG A 523 3.07 -35.64 4.57
CA ARG A 523 3.20 -34.33 3.90
C ARG A 523 4.05 -33.38 4.72
N ALA A 524 4.72 -32.43 4.08
CA ALA A 524 5.34 -31.32 4.80
C ALA A 524 4.26 -30.45 5.46
N VAL A 525 4.50 -30.03 6.71
CA VAL A 525 3.57 -29.22 7.50
C VAL A 525 4.28 -28.08 8.23
N GLN A 526 3.53 -27.00 8.48
CA GLN A 526 3.93 -25.90 9.36
C GLN A 526 2.79 -25.56 10.31
N VAL A 527 3.12 -25.03 11.49
CA VAL A 527 2.12 -24.51 12.43
C VAL A 527 2.26 -23.00 12.49
N LEU A 528 1.20 -22.30 12.10
CA LEU A 528 1.09 -20.85 12.15
C LEU A 528 0.24 -20.45 13.35
N ARG A 529 0.72 -19.48 14.12
CA ARG A 529 -0.03 -18.85 15.19
C ARG A 529 -0.52 -17.48 14.77
N THR A 530 -1.80 -17.21 14.99
CA THR A 530 -2.34 -15.85 15.02
C THR A 530 -2.01 -15.23 16.37
N TYR A 531 -1.27 -14.11 16.37
CA TYR A 531 -0.80 -13.48 17.60
C TYR A 531 -1.92 -12.69 18.27
N THR A 532 -2.08 -12.93 19.58
CA THR A 532 -2.86 -12.06 20.46
C THR A 532 -2.19 -10.68 20.57
N ASN A 533 -2.92 -9.66 21.02
CA ASN A 533 -2.35 -8.31 21.18
C ASN A 533 -1.11 -8.28 22.09
N ALA A 534 -1.07 -9.14 23.13
CA ALA A 534 0.10 -9.27 23.99
C ALA A 534 1.32 -9.89 23.27
N GLU A 535 1.10 -10.93 22.45
CA GLU A 535 2.14 -11.54 21.62
C GLU A 535 2.64 -10.57 20.53
N GLN A 536 1.74 -9.74 19.96
CA GLN A 536 2.11 -8.68 19.03
C GLN A 536 3.00 -7.62 19.70
N VAL A 537 2.70 -7.21 20.94
CA VAL A 537 3.57 -6.29 21.70
C VAL A 537 4.95 -6.89 21.94
N ALA A 538 5.03 -8.17 22.30
CA ALA A 538 6.30 -8.84 22.50
C ALA A 538 7.12 -8.94 21.20
N ALA A 539 6.47 -9.27 20.08
CA ALA A 539 7.11 -9.34 18.77
C ALA A 539 7.61 -7.95 18.31
N LEU A 540 6.80 -6.91 18.51
CA LEU A 540 7.19 -5.52 18.26
C LEU A 540 8.41 -5.13 19.10
N GLY A 541 8.43 -5.46 20.39
CA GLY A 541 9.58 -5.19 21.27
C GLY A 541 10.87 -5.84 20.79
N ALA A 542 10.81 -7.07 20.28
CA ALA A 542 11.98 -7.76 19.70
C ALA A 542 12.48 -7.11 18.40
N ALA A 543 11.59 -6.51 17.62
CA ALA A 543 11.91 -5.89 16.32
C ALA A 543 12.48 -4.46 16.44
N THR A 544 12.21 -3.74 17.53
CA THR A 544 12.61 -2.35 17.75
C THR A 544 14.14 -2.15 17.72
N GLY A 545 14.88 -3.15 18.19
CA GLY A 545 16.31 -3.06 18.44
C GLY A 545 16.64 -2.09 19.58
N ASN A 546 17.93 -1.86 19.81
CA ASN A 546 18.40 -1.06 20.94
C ASN A 546 19.37 0.05 20.47
N SER A 547 18.90 1.30 20.39
CA SER A 547 19.73 2.44 19.97
C SER A 547 19.12 3.81 20.36
N ARG A 548 19.91 4.68 20.99
CA ARG A 548 19.48 6.08 21.25
C ARG A 548 19.30 6.93 19.99
N ARG A 549 19.81 6.43 18.85
CA ARG A 549 19.74 7.09 17.54
C ARG A 549 18.48 6.73 16.77
N VAL A 550 17.66 5.82 17.27
CA VAL A 550 16.43 5.38 16.61
C VAL A 550 15.24 5.72 17.49
N ASN A 551 14.21 6.30 16.89
CA ASN A 551 12.90 6.52 17.48
C ASN A 551 11.91 5.61 16.74
N ALA A 552 11.32 4.64 17.44
CA ALA A 552 10.31 3.76 16.88
C ALA A 552 8.91 4.29 17.23
N VAL A 553 8.10 4.57 16.22
CA VAL A 553 6.82 5.26 16.35
C VAL A 553 5.67 4.26 16.31
N PHE A 554 4.76 4.43 17.26
CA PHE A 554 3.52 3.67 17.38
C PHE A 554 2.33 4.65 17.48
N PRO A 555 1.18 4.39 16.81
CA PRO A 555 0.78 3.16 16.13
C PRO A 555 1.29 3.00 14.69
N TYR A 556 1.13 1.78 14.16
CA TYR A 556 1.49 1.40 12.79
C TYR A 556 0.47 1.81 11.72
N ILE A 557 -0.73 2.22 12.13
CA ILE A 557 -1.78 2.82 11.30
C ILE A 557 -2.41 3.96 12.09
N ALA A 558 -2.66 5.07 11.39
CA ALA A 558 -3.47 6.20 11.83
C ALA A 558 -4.50 6.51 10.73
N LYS A 559 -5.49 7.37 10.99
CA LYS A 559 -6.39 7.84 9.93
C LYS A 559 -6.53 9.36 9.92
N THR A 560 -6.93 9.85 8.76
CA THR A 560 -7.32 11.23 8.53
C THR A 560 -8.54 11.22 7.61
N ALA A 561 -9.64 11.84 8.03
CA ALA A 561 -10.89 11.90 7.25
C ALA A 561 -11.38 10.52 6.76
N GLY A 562 -11.16 9.48 7.57
CA GLY A 562 -11.56 8.09 7.26
C GLY A 562 -10.63 7.34 6.30
N VAL A 563 -9.51 7.94 5.87
CA VAL A 563 -8.49 7.28 5.05
C VAL A 563 -7.39 6.71 5.94
N ASP A 564 -7.07 5.43 5.74
CA ASP A 564 -5.98 4.76 6.46
C ASP A 564 -4.61 5.28 5.99
N LYS A 565 -3.80 5.72 6.95
CA LYS A 565 -2.42 6.17 6.80
C LYS A 565 -1.49 5.22 7.53
N ALA A 566 -0.43 4.79 6.88
CA ALA A 566 0.62 4.00 7.50
C ALA A 566 1.39 4.78 8.58
N GLY A 567 1.87 4.07 9.61
CA GLY A 567 2.56 4.65 10.78
C GLY A 567 3.88 5.36 10.46
N TYR A 568 4.51 5.08 9.31
CA TYR A 568 5.68 5.86 8.88
C TYR A 568 5.31 7.32 8.50
N PHE A 569 4.03 7.63 8.22
CA PHE A 569 3.56 9.01 8.07
C PHE A 569 3.49 9.73 9.43
N VAL A 570 3.08 9.02 10.48
CA VAL A 570 3.15 9.52 11.86
C VAL A 570 4.62 9.78 12.23
N ALA A 571 5.53 8.90 11.83
CA ALA A 571 6.97 9.11 12.02
C ALA A 571 7.50 10.35 11.27
N ALA A 572 7.00 10.61 10.06
CA ALA A 572 7.34 11.82 9.30
C ALA A 572 6.83 13.09 9.98
N ALA A 573 5.59 13.08 10.47
CA ALA A 573 5.00 14.17 11.23
C ALA A 573 5.79 14.48 12.51
N LEU A 574 6.18 13.45 13.28
CA LEU A 574 6.99 13.61 14.49
C LEU A 574 8.41 14.12 14.21
N ALA A 575 9.03 13.68 13.12
CA ALA A 575 10.32 14.22 12.69
C ALA A 575 10.19 15.71 12.34
N GLY A 576 9.10 16.11 11.67
CA GLY A 576 8.74 17.51 11.44
C GLY A 576 8.57 18.30 12.73
N LEU A 577 7.79 17.76 13.68
CA LEU A 577 7.59 18.34 15.02
C LEU A 577 8.91 18.56 15.75
N ARG A 578 9.84 17.60 15.64
CA ARG A 578 11.18 17.75 16.23
C ARG A 578 12.01 18.83 15.54
N ALA A 579 11.94 18.92 14.22
CA ALA A 579 12.65 19.94 13.47
C ALA A 579 12.16 21.37 13.80
N GLY A 580 10.85 21.53 14.03
CA GLY A 580 10.23 22.81 14.39
C GLY A 580 10.34 23.19 15.88
N SER A 581 10.79 22.28 16.73
CA SER A 581 10.92 22.49 18.17
C SER A 581 12.37 22.82 18.58
N LEU A 582 12.54 23.43 19.75
CA LEU A 582 13.87 23.57 20.33
C LEU A 582 14.46 22.19 20.65
N PRO A 583 15.77 21.95 20.42
CA PRO A 583 16.39 20.63 20.63
C PRO A 583 16.19 20.04 22.03
N HIS A 584 16.21 20.88 23.07
CA HIS A 584 16.05 20.47 24.46
C HIS A 584 14.59 20.45 24.93
N ALA A 585 13.65 20.96 24.12
CA ALA A 585 12.25 20.99 24.51
C ALA A 585 11.65 19.57 24.44
N PRO A 586 11.02 19.10 25.53
CA PRO A 586 10.34 17.81 25.53
C PRO A 586 9.10 17.85 24.63
N LEU A 587 8.80 16.72 23.99
CA LEU A 587 7.60 16.53 23.17
C LEU A 587 6.51 15.70 23.83
N THR A 588 6.70 15.28 25.07
CA THR A 588 5.64 14.62 25.84
C THR A 588 4.44 15.58 25.99
N ASN A 589 3.23 15.08 25.70
CA ASN A 589 1.96 15.82 25.68
C ASN A 589 1.88 16.96 24.66
N VAL A 590 2.70 16.92 23.60
CA VAL A 590 2.58 17.86 22.49
C VAL A 590 1.61 17.30 21.45
N GLU A 591 0.75 18.17 20.94
CA GLU A 591 -0.22 17.85 19.89
C GLU A 591 0.46 17.51 18.56
N LEU A 592 -0.14 16.59 17.82
CA LEU A 592 0.30 16.18 16.50
C LEU A 592 -0.77 16.53 15.47
N LEU A 593 -0.41 17.35 14.49
CA LEU A 593 -1.31 17.77 13.41
C LEU A 593 -1.27 16.78 12.23
N GLY A 594 -2.37 16.72 11.47
CA GLY A 594 -2.46 15.93 10.23
C GLY A 594 -3.26 14.62 10.34
N PHE A 595 -3.76 14.28 11.52
CA PHE A 595 -4.46 13.04 11.83
C PHE A 595 -5.65 13.29 12.76
N ASP A 596 -6.69 12.47 12.66
CA ASP A 596 -7.90 12.57 13.48
C ASP A 596 -8.29 11.28 14.20
N ASP A 597 -7.71 10.13 13.85
CA ASP A 597 -8.05 8.86 14.48
C ASP A 597 -6.83 7.95 14.73
N PHE A 598 -6.59 7.69 16.02
CA PHE A 598 -5.62 6.74 16.57
C PHE A 598 -6.31 5.58 17.31
N THR A 599 -7.35 4.99 16.72
CA THR A 599 -8.13 3.88 17.31
C THR A 599 -7.24 2.71 17.77
N VAL A 600 -6.13 2.44 17.09
CA VAL A 600 -5.19 1.37 17.46
C VAL A 600 -4.60 1.60 18.85
N SER A 601 -4.10 2.79 19.15
CA SER A 601 -3.54 3.10 20.48
C SER A 601 -4.61 3.37 21.52
N LEU A 602 -5.82 3.78 21.13
CA LEU A 602 -6.91 4.10 22.05
C LEU A 602 -7.67 2.84 22.51
N VAL A 603 -8.03 1.95 21.58
CA VAL A 603 -9.00 0.86 21.83
C VAL A 603 -8.39 -0.52 21.64
N THR A 604 -7.50 -0.70 20.65
CA THR A 604 -6.98 -2.05 20.33
C THR A 604 -6.02 -2.57 21.39
N PHE A 605 -5.13 -1.73 21.91
CA PHE A 605 -4.17 -2.12 22.95
C PHE A 605 -4.57 -1.58 24.32
N THR A 606 -4.46 -2.42 25.36
CA THR A 606 -4.78 -2.00 26.73
C THR A 606 -3.71 -1.06 27.28
N PRO A 607 -4.02 -0.24 28.31
CA PRO A 607 -3.02 0.63 28.94
C PRO A 607 -1.76 -0.11 29.44
N SER A 608 -1.90 -1.35 29.94
CA SER A 608 -0.77 -2.18 30.36
C SER A 608 0.10 -2.66 29.20
N GLN A 609 -0.51 -2.98 28.05
CA GLN A 609 0.20 -3.33 26.82
C GLN A 609 0.96 -2.13 26.26
N LEU A 610 0.37 -0.94 26.30
CA LEU A 610 1.04 0.30 25.91
C LEU A 610 2.19 0.66 26.85
N ASN A 611 2.06 0.43 28.16
CA ASN A 611 3.17 0.58 29.10
C ASN A 611 4.33 -0.37 28.78
N THR A 612 4.01 -1.60 28.35
CA THR A 612 5.01 -2.58 27.93
C THR A 612 5.71 -2.14 26.64
N LEU A 613 4.98 -1.61 25.66
CA LEU A 613 5.58 -1.00 24.45
C LEU A 613 6.47 0.21 24.80
N ALA A 614 6.02 1.08 25.69
CA ALA A 614 6.84 2.20 26.15
C ALA A 614 8.13 1.72 26.84
N ALA A 615 8.08 0.64 27.62
CA ALA A 615 9.28 0.04 28.22
C ALA A 615 10.30 -0.46 27.17
N TYR A 616 9.82 -0.91 26.01
CA TYR A 616 10.65 -1.25 24.84
C TYR A 616 11.15 -0.02 24.04
N GLY A 617 10.85 1.21 24.48
CA GLY A 617 11.34 2.44 23.84
C GLY A 617 10.51 2.93 22.66
N TYR A 618 9.23 2.53 22.55
CA TYR A 618 8.33 3.09 21.55
C TYR A 618 7.87 4.51 21.91
N TRP A 619 7.95 5.38 20.92
CA TRP A 619 7.31 6.69 20.93
C TRP A 619 5.83 6.52 20.56
N ILE A 620 4.96 6.67 21.55
CA ILE A 620 3.53 6.41 21.40
C ILE A 620 2.78 7.72 21.17
N VAL A 621 1.95 7.76 20.13
CA VAL A 621 0.94 8.80 19.90
C VAL A 621 -0.43 8.23 20.24
N THR A 622 -1.27 9.01 20.92
CA THR A 622 -2.63 8.62 21.30
C THR A 622 -3.57 9.80 21.27
N GLN A 623 -4.85 9.55 21.53
CA GLN A 623 -5.91 10.52 21.72
C GLN A 623 -6.66 10.18 23.02
N ASP A 624 -7.37 11.13 23.61
CA ASP A 624 -8.19 10.87 24.81
C ASP A 624 -9.54 10.23 24.45
N VAL A 625 -10.09 10.61 23.30
CA VAL A 625 -11.34 10.11 22.72
C VAL A 625 -11.17 9.93 21.22
N ALA A 626 -11.91 9.01 20.61
CA ALA A 626 -11.87 8.81 19.15
C ALA A 626 -12.32 10.08 18.42
N GLY A 627 -11.48 10.59 17.50
CA GLY A 627 -11.75 11.87 16.80
C GLY A 627 -11.24 13.11 17.54
N GLY A 628 -10.61 12.93 18.71
CA GLY A 628 -9.99 14.03 19.46
C GLY A 628 -8.61 14.41 18.92
N THR A 629 -8.06 15.53 19.39
CA THR A 629 -6.72 15.96 18.99
C THR A 629 -5.67 14.92 19.43
N PRO A 630 -4.89 14.36 18.50
CA PRO A 630 -3.82 13.43 18.84
C PRO A 630 -2.67 14.15 19.55
N TYR A 631 -2.04 13.47 20.51
CA TYR A 631 -0.88 13.97 21.22
C TYR A 631 0.14 12.86 21.47
N VAL A 632 1.40 13.26 21.66
CA VAL A 632 2.48 12.37 22.06
C VAL A 632 2.29 11.95 23.51
N ARG A 633 2.16 10.65 23.78
CA ARG A 633 2.05 10.13 25.14
C ARG A 633 3.37 10.22 25.90
N HIS A 634 4.46 9.77 25.28
CA HIS A 634 5.83 9.87 25.83
C HIS A 634 6.83 9.95 24.68
N GLN A 635 7.83 10.82 24.80
CA GLN A 635 8.97 10.87 23.89
C GLN A 635 10.00 9.80 24.31
N LEU A 636 10.31 8.84 23.44
CA LEU A 636 11.27 7.78 23.78
C LEU A 636 12.14 7.44 22.57
N THR A 637 13.35 6.97 22.87
CA THR A 637 14.24 6.31 21.91
C THR A 637 14.19 4.79 22.12
N THR A 638 14.65 4.03 21.13
CA THR A 638 14.68 2.56 21.22
C THR A 638 15.69 2.02 22.24
N LEU A 639 16.53 2.86 22.84
CA LEU A 639 17.35 2.48 23.99
C LEU A 639 16.44 2.43 25.22
N GLY A 640 15.82 1.27 25.42
CA GLY A 640 14.75 1.04 26.37
C GLY A 640 15.18 1.24 27.83
N TYR A 641 14.20 1.53 28.67
CA TYR A 641 14.37 1.77 30.11
C TYR A 641 15.02 0.59 30.85
N ASN A 642 14.78 -0.63 30.37
CA ASN A 642 15.26 -1.87 30.96
C ASN A 642 16.74 -2.18 30.66
N ASP A 643 17.32 -1.60 29.60
CA ASP A 643 18.66 -1.99 29.11
C ASP A 643 19.80 -1.22 29.78
N VAL A 644 19.50 -0.04 30.36
CA VAL A 644 20.49 0.92 30.88
C VAL A 644 20.28 1.24 32.37
N GLY A 645 19.51 0.42 33.07
CA GLY A 645 19.30 0.55 34.52
C GLY A 645 18.45 1.77 34.88
N ALA A 646 17.38 2.03 34.13
CA ALA A 646 16.38 3.07 34.44
C ALA A 646 16.85 4.54 34.36
N ASP A 647 18.01 4.83 33.75
CA ASP A 647 18.49 6.21 33.64
C ASP A 647 17.85 6.96 32.45
N PRO A 648 17.07 8.03 32.68
CA PRO A 648 16.40 8.79 31.62
C PRO A 648 17.35 9.39 30.58
N LYS A 649 18.63 9.57 30.90
CA LYS A 649 19.64 10.19 30.01
C LYS A 649 19.81 9.46 28.67
N PHE A 650 19.40 8.19 28.63
CA PHE A 650 19.58 7.31 27.50
C PHE A 650 18.27 7.05 26.74
N SER A 651 17.13 7.07 27.43
CA SER A 651 15.82 6.78 26.84
C SER A 651 15.10 8.01 26.31
N GLU A 652 15.35 9.20 26.88
CA GLU A 652 14.68 10.44 26.50
C GLU A 652 15.24 11.07 25.21
N ASP A 653 14.35 11.41 24.29
CA ASP A 653 14.72 12.01 23.01
C ASP A 653 15.33 13.42 23.16
N SER A 654 14.73 14.26 24.01
CA SER A 654 15.15 15.64 24.23
C SER A 654 16.57 15.76 24.79
N ILE A 655 17.04 14.75 25.53
CA ILE A 655 18.41 14.72 26.05
C ILE A 655 19.40 14.42 24.92
N THR A 656 19.11 13.41 24.10
CA THR A 656 19.97 13.03 22.97
C THR A 656 20.10 14.19 21.97
N THR A 657 18.96 14.76 21.57
CA THR A 657 18.90 15.88 20.61
C THR A 657 19.55 17.17 21.15
N ASN A 658 19.44 17.44 22.45
CA ASN A 658 20.17 18.55 23.08
C ASN A 658 21.70 18.34 23.00
N VAL A 659 22.19 17.16 23.37
CA VAL A 659 23.63 16.83 23.30
C VAL A 659 24.16 16.93 21.88
N ASP A 660 23.40 16.49 20.88
CA ASP A 660 23.79 16.59 19.48
C ASP A 660 23.83 18.05 19.00
N SER A 661 22.83 18.85 19.38
CA SER A 661 22.82 20.31 19.11
C SER A 661 24.05 21.01 19.69
N ILE A 662 24.40 20.71 20.95
CA ILE A 662 25.61 21.23 21.61
C ILE A 662 26.86 20.76 20.84
N SER A 663 26.89 19.51 20.39
CA SER A 663 28.01 18.95 19.63
C SER A 663 28.23 19.66 18.29
N TYR A 664 27.15 19.98 17.55
CA TYR A 664 27.26 20.80 16.33
C TYR A 664 27.74 22.22 16.61
N ALA A 665 27.27 22.84 17.70
CA ALA A 665 27.71 24.18 18.09
C ALA A 665 29.22 24.20 18.40
N LEU A 666 29.70 23.20 19.15
CA LEU A 666 31.12 23.03 19.45
C LEU A 666 31.95 22.74 18.20
N GLN A 667 31.50 21.83 17.34
CA GLN A 667 32.18 21.50 16.07
C GLN A 667 32.36 22.76 15.21
N ARG A 668 31.31 23.58 15.08
CA ARG A 668 31.36 24.85 14.32
C ARG A 668 32.31 25.85 14.94
N ALA A 669 32.31 25.96 16.28
CA ALA A 669 33.18 26.87 17.00
C ALA A 669 34.66 26.48 16.92
N LEU A 670 34.95 25.18 16.85
CA LEU A 670 36.32 24.66 16.81
C LEU A 670 36.88 24.49 15.38
N LYS A 671 36.02 24.34 14.37
CA LYS A 671 36.38 24.19 12.95
C LYS A 671 37.44 25.19 12.44
N PRO A 672 37.42 26.50 12.80
CA PRO A 672 38.41 27.45 12.31
C PRO A 672 39.84 27.20 12.78
N PHE A 673 40.05 26.46 13.87
CA PHE A 673 41.39 26.20 14.41
C PHE A 673 42.11 25.06 13.67
N ILE A 674 41.36 24.10 13.13
CA ILE A 674 41.90 22.89 12.50
C ILE A 674 42.65 23.25 11.21
N GLY A 675 43.91 22.81 11.11
CA GLY A 675 44.77 23.02 9.93
C GLY A 675 45.28 24.45 9.72
N ARG A 676 44.90 25.40 10.59
CA ARG A 676 45.34 26.81 10.53
C ARG A 676 46.25 27.21 11.69
N TYR A 677 46.13 26.53 12.84
CA TYR A 677 46.89 26.84 14.05
C TYR A 677 47.83 25.68 14.40
N ASN A 678 49.00 26.03 14.94
CA ASN A 678 49.96 25.07 15.48
C ASN A 678 49.63 24.74 16.94
N VAL A 679 49.92 23.51 17.38
CA VAL A 679 49.74 23.11 18.78
C VAL A 679 50.77 23.82 19.65
N ASN A 680 50.36 24.90 20.30
CA ASN A 680 51.15 25.68 21.26
C ASN A 680 50.28 26.21 22.42
N PRO A 681 50.87 26.70 23.53
CA PRO A 681 50.11 27.17 24.68
C PRO A 681 49.12 28.30 24.38
N ALA A 682 49.47 29.21 23.46
CA ALA A 682 48.58 30.30 23.05
C ALA A 682 47.31 29.77 22.33
N THR A 683 47.46 28.77 21.47
CA THR A 683 46.34 28.13 20.77
C THR A 683 45.46 27.35 21.72
N ILE A 684 46.05 26.67 22.73
CA ILE A 684 45.27 26.00 23.80
C ILE A 684 44.44 27.03 24.58
N ALA A 685 45.01 28.18 24.92
CA ALA A 685 44.28 29.26 25.60
C ALA A 685 43.15 29.85 24.74
N LEU A 686 43.38 30.02 23.43
CA LEU A 686 42.34 30.47 22.49
C LEU A 686 41.20 29.46 22.37
N ILE A 687 41.50 28.16 22.25
CA ILE A 687 40.48 27.10 22.22
C ILE A 687 39.68 27.11 23.53
N ASN A 688 40.36 27.21 24.68
CA ASN A 688 39.68 27.29 25.97
C ASN A 688 38.73 28.50 26.05
N SER A 689 39.19 29.68 25.61
CA SER A 689 38.34 30.87 25.57
C SER A 689 37.12 30.71 24.65
N SER A 690 37.29 30.02 23.52
CA SER A 690 36.19 29.72 22.60
C SER A 690 35.19 28.74 23.21
N LEU A 691 35.66 27.70 23.91
CA LEU A 691 34.80 26.76 24.65
C LEU A 691 33.98 27.48 25.73
N ILE A 692 34.64 28.26 26.59
CA ILE A 692 33.99 29.05 27.65
C ILE A 692 32.91 29.97 27.05
N ARG A 693 33.21 30.65 25.95
CA ARG A 693 32.25 31.52 25.26
C ARG A 693 31.03 30.74 24.76
N GLN A 694 31.23 29.56 24.14
CA GLN A 694 30.12 28.76 23.63
C GLN A 694 29.26 28.17 24.75
N PHE A 695 29.86 27.61 25.79
CA PHE A 695 29.10 27.09 26.92
C PHE A 695 28.39 28.19 27.71
N GLY A 696 29.04 29.35 27.88
CA GLY A 696 28.40 30.54 28.47
C GLY A 696 27.17 30.99 27.66
N ALA A 697 27.25 30.96 26.33
CA ALA A 697 26.11 31.25 25.47
C ALA A 697 24.96 30.27 25.73
N LEU A 698 25.23 28.96 25.77
CA LEU A 698 24.22 27.91 25.99
C LEU A 698 23.52 27.98 27.37
N ILE A 699 24.21 28.46 28.40
CA ILE A 699 23.62 28.75 29.72
C ILE A 699 22.75 30.02 29.67
N SER A 700 23.19 31.03 28.92
CA SER A 700 22.51 32.32 28.83
C SER A 700 21.26 32.32 27.94
N VAL A 701 20.96 31.22 27.24
CA VAL A 701 19.70 31.04 26.47
C VAL A 701 18.53 30.88 27.45
N SER A 702 18.14 31.97 28.09
CA SER A 702 16.96 32.05 28.96
C SER A 702 15.97 33.04 28.35
N SER A 703 15.42 32.72 27.18
CA SER A 703 14.34 33.52 26.57
C SER A 703 13.03 32.73 26.62
N ASN A 704 12.18 33.05 27.60
CA ASN A 704 10.71 32.81 27.67
C ASN A 704 10.14 31.46 27.21
N THR A 705 10.90 30.36 27.26
CA THR A 705 10.41 29.05 26.84
C THR A 705 10.29 28.12 28.05
N PRO A 706 9.22 27.30 28.19
CA PRO A 706 9.05 26.36 29.31
C PRO A 706 10.23 25.39 29.52
N ALA A 707 11.08 25.19 28.50
CA ALA A 707 12.20 24.26 28.52
C ALA A 707 13.48 24.80 29.21
N GLY A 708 13.56 26.11 29.50
CA GLY A 708 14.74 26.71 30.14
C GLY A 708 15.99 26.78 29.24
N PRO A 709 17.20 26.94 29.81
CA PRO A 709 18.45 26.96 29.04
C PRO A 709 18.88 25.55 28.60
N GLN A 710 19.69 25.46 27.53
CA GLN A 710 20.18 24.17 27.02
C GLN A 710 21.17 23.47 27.97
N LEU A 711 21.86 24.25 28.81
CA LEU A 711 22.79 23.76 29.82
C LEU A 711 22.52 24.42 31.18
N LEU A 712 22.57 23.62 32.25
CA LEU A 712 22.48 24.12 33.62
C LEU A 712 23.87 24.52 34.14
N SER A 713 24.87 23.68 33.90
CA SER A 713 26.26 23.94 34.27
C SER A 713 27.26 23.14 33.42
N TYR A 714 28.54 23.52 33.45
CA TYR A 714 29.62 22.75 32.82
C TYR A 714 30.92 22.88 33.62
N GLU A 715 31.78 21.86 33.51
CA GLU A 715 33.11 21.84 34.10
C GLU A 715 34.13 21.32 33.06
N ILE A 716 35.12 22.15 32.71
CA ILE A 716 36.24 21.72 31.87
C ILE A 716 37.27 21.02 32.76
N LYS A 717 37.24 19.68 32.78
CA LYS A 717 38.12 18.85 33.61
C LYS A 717 39.58 18.89 33.17
N SER A 718 39.80 18.92 31.86
CA SER A 718 41.15 19.03 31.30
C SER A 718 41.10 19.61 29.89
N ILE A 719 42.13 20.34 29.53
CA ILE A 719 42.43 20.73 28.15
C ILE A 719 43.95 20.76 27.97
N GLY A 720 44.45 20.09 26.95
CA GLY A 720 45.89 19.99 26.73
C GLY A 720 46.25 19.30 25.44
N LYS A 721 47.54 19.26 25.14
CA LYS A 721 48.08 18.48 24.03
C LYS A 721 47.90 16.98 24.32
N SER A 722 47.48 16.22 23.31
CA SER A 722 47.40 14.76 23.42
C SER A 722 48.77 14.15 23.71
N THR A 723 48.80 13.18 24.62
CA THR A 723 50.02 12.45 25.00
C THR A 723 50.46 11.45 23.93
N VAL A 724 49.54 11.04 23.05
CA VAL A 724 49.78 10.06 21.98
C VAL A 724 50.02 10.77 20.65
N PHE A 725 49.18 11.74 20.31
CA PHE A 725 49.20 12.41 19.01
C PHE A 725 49.66 13.86 19.14
N LYS A 726 50.90 14.15 18.71
CA LYS A 726 51.52 15.47 18.94
C LYS A 726 50.81 16.63 18.22
N ASP A 727 49.99 16.32 17.24
CA ASP A 727 49.18 17.21 16.40
C ASP A 727 47.75 17.45 16.94
N ARG A 728 47.39 16.89 18.10
CA ARG A 728 46.04 16.97 18.65
C ARG A 728 45.97 17.70 19.99
N ILE A 729 44.85 18.36 20.22
CA ILE A 729 44.45 18.93 21.51
C ILE A 729 43.24 18.14 21.98
N GLU A 730 43.29 17.65 23.22
CA GLU A 730 42.24 16.91 23.88
C GLU A 730 41.63 17.76 24.98
N ALA A 731 40.31 17.75 25.07
CA ALA A 731 39.57 18.40 26.14
C ALA A 731 38.51 17.45 26.69
N VAL A 732 38.38 17.41 28.02
CA VAL A 732 37.34 16.65 28.72
C VAL A 732 36.46 17.65 29.43
N VAL A 733 35.17 17.65 29.10
CA VAL A 733 34.17 18.55 29.67
C VAL A 733 33.02 17.71 30.24
N THR A 734 32.67 17.97 31.49
CA THR A 734 31.43 17.46 32.10
C THR A 734 30.34 18.50 31.89
N VAL A 735 29.17 18.07 31.44
CA VAL A 735 28.01 18.95 31.21
C VAL A 735 26.83 18.47 32.04
N ASP A 736 26.05 19.42 32.55
CA ASP A 736 24.80 19.17 33.26
C ASP A 736 23.62 19.69 32.43
N LEU A 737 22.69 18.80 32.12
CA LEU A 737 21.61 19.01 31.16
C LEU A 737 20.26 19.08 31.89
N PRO A 738 19.32 19.93 31.43
CA PRO A 738 17.96 19.88 31.94
C PRO A 738 17.28 18.56 31.53
N TYR A 739 16.64 17.89 32.49
CA TYR A 739 15.86 16.68 32.26
C TYR A 739 14.37 17.02 32.08
N PRO A 740 13.62 16.25 31.27
CA PRO A 740 12.18 16.43 31.14
C PRO A 740 11.45 16.12 32.46
N LEU A 741 10.45 16.92 32.79
CA LEU A 741 9.64 16.74 34.00
C LEU A 741 8.57 15.65 33.76
N ASN A 742 8.89 14.41 34.11
CA ASN A 742 8.00 13.26 33.88
C ASN A 742 6.98 13.01 35.00
N GLY A 743 7.12 13.64 36.17
CA GLY A 743 6.19 13.47 37.27
C GLY A 743 6.46 14.42 38.44
N VAL A 744 5.41 14.69 39.22
CA VAL A 744 5.47 15.47 40.46
C VAL A 744 4.74 14.67 41.53
N THR A 745 5.45 14.31 42.60
CA THR A 745 4.87 13.60 43.74
C THR A 745 4.57 14.61 44.85
N ILE A 746 3.31 14.72 45.24
CA ILE A 746 2.86 15.55 46.37
C ILE A 746 2.25 14.63 47.42
N THR A 747 2.84 14.57 48.62
CA THR A 747 2.29 13.85 49.76
C THR A 747 1.52 14.84 50.64
N LEU A 748 0.19 14.75 50.63
CA LEU A 748 -0.66 15.54 51.52
C LEU A 748 -0.80 14.80 52.85
N VAL A 749 -0.21 15.35 53.91
CA VAL A 749 -0.38 14.84 55.27
C VAL A 749 -1.54 15.60 55.92
N VAL A 750 -2.63 14.89 56.19
CA VAL A 750 -3.71 15.38 57.04
C VAL A 750 -3.37 14.98 58.48
N PRO A 751 -3.35 15.92 59.44
CA PRO A 751 -2.90 15.69 60.80
C PRO A 751 -3.71 14.66 61.58
#